data_AF-A0A4W5Q377-F1
#
_entry.id   AF-A0A4W5Q377-F1
#
_cell.length_a   1.000
_cell.length_b   1.000
_cell.length_c   1.000
_cell.angle_alpha   90.00
_cell.angle_beta   90.00
_cell.angle_gamma   90.00
#
_symmetry.space_group_name_H-M   'P 1'
#
loop_
_entity.id
_entity.type
_entity.pdbx_description
1 polymer ?
#
loop_
_entity_poly.entity_id
_entity_poly.type
_entity_poly.pdbx_seq_one_letter_code
_entity_poly.pdbx_strand_id
1 'polypeptide(L)'
;MTPIIVVGKTKKDPNRLSVERIYQKKTQLEHILLRPDTYIGSVEPVTQQLWVYDENVGMNCRDVTFVPGLYKIFDEILVNAADNKQRDKTMSCIKVNIDAENNSISVWNNGKGIPVVEHKVEKVYVPALIFGQLLTSSNYDDDQKKVTGGRNGYGAKLCNIFSNKFTVETACKESKKTFKQTWYDNMGRAGEHKIRSFEGDEFTCITFQPDLSKFKMQTLDKDTVAIMTRRAYDIAGATKGVRVFLNGKRLPVTSFRNYVDLYLKDKVDELGSPLIVVHEVVNERWEVCLTMSEKGFQQVSFVNSIATTKGGRHADYVADQVTSKIIEVVKRKNKAGVIVKPFQVKNHMWIFVNCLIENPTFDSQTKENMTLQQKNFGSTCPLSDKFIKQANSCGIVESIMNWVKFKAQTQLNKKCSAVKHTKIKGVPKLDDANDAGGKNSNGCTLILTEGDSAKTLAVSGLGVVGRDRYGVFPLRGKMLNVREASHKQIMDNAEINNVIKIMGLQYKKNYSDPESLKSLRYGKLMIMTDQDLDGSHIKGLLINFIHHNWPSLLRHNFLEEFITPIIKVHGTKQELPFYSIPEFNEWKDVQPNIKSWKIKYYKGLGTSTSKEAKEYFSDMQRHRIPFKYAGPADDEAITLAFSKKKIEERKEWLTSFMVNRRQRREHNLPEEYLYGQATKSLSYNDFVNKELVMFSNSDNERSLPCLVDGLKPGQRKVLYCCFKRNDKREVKVAQLAGSVAEMSAYHHGEVSLMMTIIGLAQNFVGSNNLNLLQPQGQFGTRLHGGKDSASPRYIFTMLSPLARLLFPSVDDNLLKYNYDDNQRVEPEWYIPIIPTVLVNGADGIGTGWASRIPNFDIREIVSNLHRMLNGEEPLPMLPSYKGFKGTIDQLMTNQYMNSGEVAIIDSTTIEISELPVKTWTQTYKENVLEPMLNGTEKVQALITDYKEYHTDTTVRFVVKMTEERLMEAEAAGLHKVFKLQQSLTCNSMVLFDHVGSLKKYEFVQDVLKDFFDLRMKYYVLRKDWLAGMLGAESAKLTNQARFILEKIQGTLVIENKPKKQLILMLTEMGYDSDPVKAWKEAQEKDKVEEVKDEATTGPDYNYLLNMPMWYLTKEKKEELCKQRDAKMTELNTLEKKSPADLWKEDLAAFTEELERVEEKDRQNANMPVVKGKAGRGKVVKVKQETMPTPQGLQ
;
A
#
# COMPACT_ATOMS: atom_id res chain seq x y z
N MET A 1 -71.19 -5.01 -71.88
CA MET A 1 -71.39 -3.54 -72.00
C MET A 1 -70.03 -2.88 -71.89
N THR A 2 -69.60 -2.21 -72.95
CA THR A 2 -68.36 -1.44 -73.01
C THR A 2 -68.38 -0.31 -71.98
N PRO A 3 -67.20 0.19 -71.57
CA PRO A 3 -66.97 1.59 -71.90
C PRO A 3 -65.68 1.79 -72.68
N ILE A 4 -65.86 2.59 -73.73
CA ILE A 4 -64.83 3.23 -74.53
C ILE A 4 -64.06 4.18 -73.62
N ILE A 5 -62.73 4.05 -73.56
CA ILE A 5 -61.83 5.12 -73.08
C ILE A 5 -60.85 5.46 -74.20
N VAL A 6 -60.75 6.76 -74.39
CA VAL A 6 -60.14 7.55 -75.45
C VAL A 6 -58.64 7.26 -75.63
N VAL A 7 -58.23 7.17 -76.88
CA VAL A 7 -56.84 7.07 -77.36
C VAL A 7 -56.09 8.37 -77.04
N GLY A 8 -55.19 8.32 -76.06
CA GLY A 8 -54.10 9.29 -75.91
C GLY A 8 -52.83 8.76 -76.56
N LYS A 9 -52.44 9.33 -77.72
CA LYS A 9 -51.11 9.16 -78.30
C LYS A 9 -50.06 9.73 -77.33
N THR A 10 -49.44 8.88 -76.52
CA THR A 10 -48.24 9.23 -75.76
C THR A 10 -47.01 8.99 -76.64
N LYS A 11 -46.18 10.03 -76.77
CA LYS A 11 -44.85 9.96 -77.38
C LYS A 11 -44.07 8.79 -76.75
N LYS A 12 -43.56 7.86 -77.58
CA LYS A 12 -42.59 6.85 -77.14
C LYS A 12 -41.35 7.58 -76.63
N ASP A 13 -41.15 7.55 -75.33
CA ASP A 13 -39.87 7.86 -74.71
C ASP A 13 -38.84 6.80 -75.15
N PRO A 14 -37.77 7.16 -75.86
CA PRO A 14 -36.77 6.20 -76.34
C PRO A 14 -36.01 5.48 -75.20
N ASN A 15 -36.17 5.92 -73.95
CA ASN A 15 -35.49 5.34 -72.78
C ASN A 15 -36.33 4.38 -71.92
N ARG A 16 -37.60 4.11 -72.25
CA ARG A 16 -38.42 3.18 -71.46
C ARG A 16 -38.09 1.72 -71.84
N LEU A 17 -37.16 1.10 -71.11
CA LEU A 17 -36.80 -0.32 -71.26
C LEU A 17 -38.04 -1.21 -71.08
N SER A 18 -38.19 -2.24 -71.93
CA SER A 18 -39.26 -3.24 -71.77
C SER A 18 -39.04 -4.07 -70.51
N VAL A 19 -40.10 -4.69 -69.99
CA VAL A 19 -40.05 -5.52 -68.77
C VAL A 19 -38.99 -6.62 -68.89
N GLU A 20 -38.85 -7.23 -70.06
CA GLU A 20 -37.86 -8.27 -70.37
C GLU A 20 -36.42 -7.73 -70.39
N ARG A 21 -36.21 -6.44 -70.65
CA ARG A 21 -34.89 -5.79 -70.54
C ARG A 21 -34.54 -5.41 -69.11
N ILE A 22 -35.54 -5.16 -68.25
CA ILE A 22 -35.36 -4.81 -66.83
C ILE A 22 -35.06 -6.07 -65.99
N TYR A 23 -35.83 -7.15 -66.19
CA TYR A 23 -35.68 -8.39 -65.43
C TYR A 23 -34.98 -9.45 -66.26
N GLN A 24 -33.68 -9.63 -66.04
CA GLN A 24 -32.84 -10.56 -66.80
C GLN A 24 -32.46 -11.79 -65.97
N LYS A 25 -32.62 -12.98 -66.53
CA LYS A 25 -32.03 -14.22 -65.99
C LYS A 25 -30.65 -14.42 -66.60
N LYS A 26 -29.62 -14.58 -65.77
CA LYS A 26 -28.25 -14.88 -66.20
C LYS A 26 -27.92 -16.33 -65.87
N THR A 27 -27.11 -16.95 -66.71
CA THR A 27 -26.45 -18.22 -66.37
C THR A 27 -25.42 -18.00 -65.26
N GLN A 28 -25.00 -19.07 -64.59
CA GLN A 28 -24.01 -18.95 -63.50
C GLN A 28 -22.67 -18.40 -64.00
N LEU A 29 -22.23 -18.80 -65.20
CA LEU A 29 -21.01 -18.30 -65.83
C LEU A 29 -21.11 -16.80 -66.16
N GLU A 30 -22.22 -16.36 -66.75
CA GLU A 30 -22.49 -14.94 -67.01
C GLU A 30 -22.54 -14.11 -65.72
N HIS A 31 -23.12 -14.67 -64.65
CA HIS A 31 -23.17 -13.99 -63.36
C HIS A 31 -21.78 -13.81 -62.74
N ILE A 32 -20.92 -14.83 -62.80
CA ILE A 32 -19.53 -14.75 -62.30
C ILE A 32 -18.76 -13.64 -63.04
N LEU A 33 -18.91 -13.56 -64.37
CA LEU A 33 -18.24 -12.54 -65.17
C LEU A 33 -18.84 -11.13 -64.96
N LEU A 34 -20.15 -11.03 -64.72
CA LEU A 34 -20.84 -9.76 -64.49
C LEU A 34 -20.61 -9.22 -63.08
N ARG A 35 -20.49 -10.11 -62.08
CA ARG A 35 -20.37 -9.80 -60.65
C ARG A 35 -19.22 -10.59 -60.02
N PRO A 36 -17.97 -10.30 -60.40
CA PRO A 36 -16.78 -11.04 -59.93
C PRO A 36 -16.52 -10.92 -58.42
N ASP A 37 -16.97 -9.83 -57.79
CA ASP A 37 -16.66 -9.47 -56.41
C ASP A 37 -17.02 -10.56 -55.39
N THR A 38 -18.15 -11.23 -55.58
CA THR A 38 -18.62 -12.29 -54.67
C THR A 38 -17.84 -13.62 -54.83
N TYR A 39 -17.06 -13.77 -55.89
CA TYR A 39 -16.35 -15.03 -56.22
C TYR A 39 -14.83 -14.91 -56.05
N ILE A 40 -14.22 -13.87 -56.61
CA ILE A 40 -12.76 -13.66 -56.57
C ILE A 40 -12.36 -12.38 -55.82
N GLY A 41 -13.33 -11.56 -55.41
CA GLY A 41 -13.10 -10.21 -54.89
C GLY A 41 -13.07 -9.17 -56.02
N SER A 42 -12.84 -7.92 -55.63
CA SER A 42 -12.87 -6.77 -56.56
C SER A 42 -11.90 -6.94 -57.74
N VAL A 43 -12.38 -6.58 -58.93
CA VAL A 43 -11.57 -6.45 -60.16
C VAL A 43 -11.05 -5.03 -60.37
N GLU A 44 -11.35 -4.12 -59.44
CA GLU A 44 -10.79 -2.78 -59.42
C GLU A 44 -9.41 -2.77 -58.76
N PRO A 45 -8.45 -1.96 -59.25
CA PRO A 45 -7.19 -1.71 -58.54
C PRO A 45 -7.45 -1.11 -57.16
N VAL A 46 -6.80 -1.66 -56.14
CA VAL A 46 -6.83 -1.14 -54.76
C VAL A 46 -5.42 -0.84 -54.30
N THR A 47 -5.24 0.29 -53.62
CA THR A 47 -3.99 0.65 -52.95
C THR A 47 -4.12 0.35 -51.47
N GLN A 48 -3.28 -0.54 -50.95
CA GLN A 48 -3.25 -0.91 -49.54
C GLN A 48 -1.81 -1.07 -49.05
N GLN A 49 -1.58 -0.76 -47.78
CA GLN A 49 -0.32 -1.06 -47.13
C GLN A 49 -0.23 -2.56 -46.85
N LEU A 50 0.66 -3.25 -47.56
CA LEU A 50 0.82 -4.69 -47.48
C LEU A 50 2.29 -5.06 -47.33
N TRP A 51 2.53 -6.20 -46.69
CA TRP A 51 3.81 -6.88 -46.81
C TRP A 51 3.97 -7.39 -48.23
N VAL A 52 5.15 -7.19 -48.83
CA VAL A 52 5.56 -7.73 -50.13
C VAL A 52 7.02 -8.19 -50.05
N TYR A 53 7.48 -8.87 -51.10
CA TYR A 53 8.86 -9.26 -51.23
C TYR A 53 9.44 -8.64 -52.49
N ASP A 54 10.28 -7.62 -52.32
CA ASP A 54 11.03 -6.99 -53.40
C ASP A 54 12.46 -7.58 -53.41
N GLU A 55 12.97 -8.07 -54.55
CA GLU A 55 14.27 -8.80 -54.59
C GLU A 55 15.46 -8.01 -54.02
N ASN A 56 15.45 -6.69 -54.15
CA ASN A 56 16.54 -5.81 -53.68
C ASN A 56 16.42 -5.41 -52.20
N VAL A 57 15.22 -5.54 -51.61
CA VAL A 57 14.91 -5.04 -50.25
C VAL A 57 14.63 -6.20 -49.28
N GLY A 58 14.09 -7.32 -49.79
CA GLY A 58 13.56 -8.41 -48.98
C GLY A 58 12.10 -8.18 -48.61
N MET A 59 11.67 -8.75 -47.47
CA MET A 59 10.30 -8.60 -46.97
C MET A 59 10.11 -7.20 -46.39
N ASN A 60 9.21 -6.41 -46.97
CA ASN A 60 8.96 -5.02 -46.58
C ASN A 60 7.47 -4.69 -46.62
N CYS A 61 7.05 -3.72 -45.81
CA CYS A 61 5.68 -3.25 -45.74
C CYS A 61 5.59 -1.86 -46.37
N ARG A 62 4.86 -1.75 -47.49
CA ARG A 62 4.71 -0.51 -48.27
C ARG A 62 3.31 -0.43 -48.89
N ASP A 63 2.95 0.74 -49.41
CA ASP A 63 1.74 0.87 -50.21
C ASP A 63 1.94 0.15 -51.55
N VAL A 64 0.96 -0.67 -51.91
CA VAL A 64 0.97 -1.51 -53.11
C VAL A 64 -0.37 -1.38 -53.81
N THR A 65 -0.33 -1.14 -55.11
CA THR A 65 -1.54 -1.08 -55.94
C THR A 65 -1.68 -2.38 -56.71
N PHE A 66 -2.74 -3.14 -56.45
CA PHE A 66 -2.97 -4.44 -57.08
C PHE A 66 -4.46 -4.71 -57.27
N VAL A 67 -4.79 -5.70 -58.08
CA VAL A 67 -6.18 -6.14 -58.29
C VAL A 67 -6.46 -7.39 -57.45
N PRO A 68 -7.33 -7.31 -56.41
CA PRO A 68 -7.60 -8.45 -55.52
C PRO A 68 -8.07 -9.70 -56.25
N GLY A 69 -8.94 -9.55 -57.25
CA GLY A 69 -9.43 -10.66 -58.07
C GLY A 69 -8.31 -11.44 -58.77
N LEU A 70 -7.31 -10.75 -59.33
CA LEU A 70 -6.18 -11.37 -60.00
C LEU A 70 -5.27 -12.11 -59.01
N TYR A 71 -4.99 -11.48 -57.87
CA TYR A 71 -4.25 -12.14 -56.79
C TYR A 71 -4.98 -13.40 -56.31
N LYS A 72 -6.32 -13.34 -56.20
CA LYS A 72 -7.11 -14.45 -55.69
C LYS A 72 -7.12 -15.66 -56.61
N ILE A 73 -7.23 -15.48 -57.92
CA ILE A 73 -7.19 -16.62 -58.87
C ILE A 73 -5.83 -17.30 -58.87
N PHE A 74 -4.74 -16.55 -58.66
CA PHE A 74 -3.41 -17.12 -58.47
C PHE A 74 -3.31 -17.91 -57.15
N ASP A 75 -3.77 -17.30 -56.05
CA ASP A 75 -3.77 -17.93 -54.72
C ASP A 75 -4.56 -19.25 -54.72
N GLU A 76 -5.71 -19.33 -55.39
CA GLU A 76 -6.50 -20.57 -55.45
C GLU A 76 -5.75 -21.72 -56.15
N ILE A 77 -4.97 -21.46 -57.19
CA ILE A 77 -4.14 -22.51 -57.82
C ILE A 77 -3.00 -22.93 -56.89
N LEU A 78 -2.37 -21.96 -56.23
CA LEU A 78 -1.26 -22.21 -55.34
C LEU A 78 -1.68 -22.99 -54.07
N VAL A 79 -2.84 -22.65 -53.50
CA VAL A 79 -3.44 -23.39 -52.38
C VAL A 79 -3.81 -24.81 -52.79
N ASN A 80 -4.33 -25.02 -54.00
CA ASN A 80 -4.59 -26.38 -54.51
C ASN A 80 -3.32 -27.22 -54.62
N ALA A 81 -2.20 -26.63 -55.06
CA ALA A 81 -0.90 -27.29 -55.07
C ALA A 81 -0.41 -27.63 -53.65
N ALA A 82 -0.59 -26.72 -52.69
CA ALA A 82 -0.25 -26.94 -51.30
C ALA A 82 -1.14 -28.02 -50.63
N ASP A 83 -2.44 -28.04 -50.94
CA ASP A 83 -3.41 -29.05 -50.47
C ASP A 83 -3.00 -30.46 -50.88
N ASN A 84 -2.27 -30.61 -52.00
CA ASN A 84 -1.77 -31.91 -52.41
C ASN A 84 -0.75 -32.50 -51.41
N LYS A 85 -0.09 -31.67 -50.58
CA LYS A 85 0.74 -32.16 -49.46
C LYS A 85 -0.07 -32.94 -48.43
N GLN A 86 -1.32 -32.52 -48.20
CA GLN A 86 -2.22 -33.17 -47.25
C GLN A 86 -2.79 -34.46 -47.82
N ARG A 87 -3.01 -34.51 -49.15
CA ARG A 87 -3.47 -35.70 -49.88
C ARG A 87 -2.37 -36.74 -50.07
N ASP A 88 -1.15 -36.28 -50.33
CA ASP A 88 0.04 -37.08 -50.54
C ASP A 88 1.19 -36.53 -49.69
N LYS A 89 1.47 -37.23 -48.58
CA LYS A 89 2.56 -36.89 -47.66
C LYS A 89 3.94 -36.92 -48.33
N THR A 90 4.10 -37.60 -49.47
CA THR A 90 5.38 -37.70 -50.19
C THR A 90 5.69 -36.49 -51.08
N MET A 91 4.72 -35.61 -51.33
CA MET A 91 4.94 -34.35 -52.07
C MET A 91 6.04 -33.52 -51.41
N SER A 92 6.99 -33.02 -52.20
CA SER A 92 8.20 -32.36 -51.69
C SER A 92 8.64 -31.13 -52.48
N CYS A 93 7.95 -30.79 -53.58
CA CYS A 93 8.33 -29.70 -54.46
C CYS A 93 7.11 -29.00 -55.09
N ILE A 94 7.10 -27.67 -55.02
CA ILE A 94 6.22 -26.78 -55.80
C ILE A 94 7.12 -25.84 -56.62
N LYS A 95 6.76 -25.59 -57.87
CA LYS A 95 7.44 -24.63 -58.75
C LYS A 95 6.40 -23.63 -59.24
N VAL A 96 6.68 -22.35 -59.04
CA VAL A 96 5.89 -21.23 -59.53
C VAL A 96 6.72 -20.50 -60.58
N ASN A 97 6.17 -20.29 -61.76
CA ASN A 97 6.78 -19.47 -62.80
C ASN A 97 5.83 -18.31 -63.13
N ILE A 98 6.30 -17.09 -62.98
CA ILE A 98 5.59 -15.85 -63.32
C ILE A 98 6.36 -15.20 -64.46
N ASP A 99 5.79 -15.28 -65.65
CA ASP A 99 6.30 -14.66 -66.87
C ASP A 99 5.50 -13.38 -67.14
N ALA A 100 6.05 -12.24 -66.70
CA ALA A 100 5.43 -10.94 -66.87
C ALA A 100 5.44 -10.44 -68.32
N GLU A 101 6.38 -10.92 -69.15
CA GLU A 101 6.47 -10.53 -70.56
C GLU A 101 5.34 -11.16 -71.38
N ASN A 102 5.04 -12.44 -71.13
CA ASN A 102 3.95 -13.16 -71.79
C ASN A 102 2.63 -13.15 -70.99
N ASN A 103 2.59 -12.46 -69.84
CA ASN A 103 1.48 -12.45 -68.90
C ASN A 103 1.01 -13.86 -68.52
N SER A 104 1.93 -14.82 -68.37
CA SER A 104 1.63 -16.22 -68.12
C SER A 104 2.13 -16.66 -66.74
N ILE A 105 1.31 -17.44 -66.04
CA ILE A 105 1.64 -17.98 -64.73
C ILE A 105 1.50 -19.50 -64.79
N SER A 106 2.49 -20.22 -64.27
CA SER A 106 2.40 -21.68 -64.10
C SER A 106 2.72 -22.10 -62.67
N VAL A 107 1.95 -23.06 -62.17
CA VAL A 107 2.12 -23.68 -60.86
C VAL A 107 2.20 -25.18 -61.08
N TRP A 108 3.35 -25.75 -60.73
CA TRP A 108 3.64 -27.17 -60.85
C TRP A 108 3.89 -27.75 -59.45
N ASN A 109 3.35 -28.94 -59.18
CA ASN A 109 3.67 -29.70 -57.98
C ASN A 109 3.94 -31.17 -58.31
N ASN A 110 4.87 -31.79 -57.58
CA ASN A 110 5.04 -33.23 -57.61
C ASN A 110 4.03 -33.94 -56.69
N GLY A 111 4.17 -35.26 -56.57
CA GLY A 111 3.26 -36.09 -55.77
C GLY A 111 2.07 -36.55 -56.59
N LYS A 112 1.11 -37.20 -55.94
CA LYS A 112 -0.02 -37.87 -56.59
C LYS A 112 -0.71 -36.95 -57.62
N GLY A 113 -0.78 -37.42 -58.86
CA GLY A 113 -1.43 -36.71 -59.97
C GLY A 113 -2.95 -36.85 -59.94
N ILE A 114 -3.64 -36.17 -60.84
CA ILE A 114 -5.10 -36.29 -60.98
C ILE A 114 -5.41 -37.57 -61.78
N PRO A 115 -6.34 -38.43 -61.32
CA PRO A 115 -6.69 -39.66 -62.03
C PRO A 115 -7.15 -39.40 -63.47
N VAL A 116 -6.47 -39.96 -64.47
CA VAL A 116 -6.86 -39.83 -65.89
C VAL A 116 -7.82 -40.96 -66.28
N VAL A 117 -9.02 -40.89 -65.70
CA VAL A 117 -10.11 -41.84 -65.91
C VAL A 117 -11.39 -41.11 -66.31
N GLU A 118 -12.25 -41.77 -67.07
CA GLU A 118 -13.57 -41.24 -67.41
C GLU A 118 -14.51 -41.35 -66.21
N HIS A 119 -15.19 -40.25 -65.88
CA HIS A 119 -16.16 -40.23 -64.79
C HIS A 119 -17.44 -40.96 -65.21
N LYS A 120 -17.83 -42.00 -64.45
CA LYS A 120 -18.93 -42.92 -64.83
C LYS A 120 -20.27 -42.21 -65.08
N VAL A 121 -20.55 -41.14 -64.35
CA VAL A 121 -21.81 -40.37 -64.42
C VAL A 121 -21.72 -39.23 -65.42
N GLU A 122 -20.65 -38.43 -65.36
CA GLU A 122 -20.51 -37.17 -66.11
C GLU A 122 -19.93 -37.37 -67.53
N LYS A 123 -19.49 -38.60 -67.86
CA LYS A 123 -18.99 -39.00 -69.20
C LYS A 123 -17.87 -38.10 -69.75
N VAL A 124 -17.06 -37.55 -68.85
CA VAL A 124 -15.87 -36.76 -69.16
C VAL A 124 -14.70 -37.23 -68.29
N TYR A 125 -13.47 -37.01 -68.74
CA TYR A 125 -12.29 -37.31 -67.93
C TYR A 125 -12.26 -36.47 -66.65
N VAL A 126 -11.85 -37.06 -65.52
CA VAL A 126 -11.82 -36.37 -64.22
C VAL A 126 -11.05 -35.03 -64.26
N PRO A 127 -9.87 -34.90 -64.90
CA PRO A 127 -9.22 -33.59 -65.06
C PRO A 127 -10.06 -32.59 -65.86
N ALA A 128 -10.76 -33.02 -66.91
CA ALA A 128 -11.66 -32.16 -67.68
C ALA A 128 -12.87 -31.70 -66.84
N LEU A 129 -13.40 -32.60 -66.00
CA LEU A 129 -14.52 -32.33 -65.10
C LEU A 129 -14.17 -31.26 -64.05
N ILE A 130 -13.11 -31.51 -63.26
CA ILE A 130 -12.82 -30.70 -62.07
C ILE A 130 -12.20 -29.33 -62.36
N PHE A 131 -11.75 -29.10 -63.60
CA PHE A 131 -11.20 -27.83 -64.07
C PHE A 131 -12.06 -27.12 -65.14
N GLY A 132 -12.98 -27.84 -65.79
CA GLY A 132 -13.83 -27.32 -66.86
C GLY A 132 -15.31 -27.15 -66.50
N GLN A 133 -15.77 -27.67 -65.35
CA GLN A 133 -17.16 -27.53 -64.89
C GLN A 133 -17.22 -26.95 -63.48
N LEU A 134 -18.10 -25.96 -63.28
CA LEU A 134 -18.38 -25.36 -61.97
C LEU A 134 -18.97 -26.40 -61.00
N LEU A 135 -18.90 -26.12 -59.69
CA LEU A 135 -19.48 -26.97 -58.65
C LEU A 135 -18.92 -28.41 -58.62
N THR A 136 -17.61 -28.54 -58.86
CA THR A 136 -16.88 -29.81 -58.81
C THR A 136 -15.81 -29.76 -57.73
N SER A 137 -15.82 -30.73 -56.81
CA SER A 137 -14.90 -30.78 -55.67
C SER A 137 -14.78 -32.20 -55.10
N SER A 138 -13.62 -32.54 -54.56
CA SER A 138 -13.44 -33.74 -53.71
C SER A 138 -13.88 -33.53 -52.25
N ASN A 139 -14.31 -32.31 -51.92
CA ASN A 139 -14.48 -31.83 -50.55
C ASN A 139 -15.95 -31.48 -50.23
N TYR A 140 -16.93 -32.12 -50.88
CA TYR A 140 -18.36 -31.92 -50.57
C TYR A 140 -18.89 -32.81 -49.45
N ASP A 141 -18.23 -33.93 -49.17
CA ASP A 141 -18.49 -34.74 -47.98
C ASP A 141 -17.82 -34.08 -46.77
N ASP A 142 -18.62 -33.32 -46.02
CA ASP A 142 -18.24 -32.61 -44.79
C ASP A 142 -18.21 -33.53 -43.55
N ASP A 143 -18.74 -34.77 -43.63
CA ASP A 143 -18.60 -35.79 -42.56
C ASP A 143 -17.14 -36.24 -42.44
N GLN A 144 -16.38 -36.13 -43.54
CA GLN A 144 -14.94 -36.28 -43.54
C GLN A 144 -14.26 -34.98 -43.08
N LYS A 145 -13.69 -35.01 -41.87
CA LYS A 145 -12.92 -33.92 -41.28
C LYS A 145 -11.61 -33.66 -42.05
N LYS A 146 -11.64 -32.71 -42.98
CA LYS A 146 -10.51 -32.39 -43.88
C LYS A 146 -9.79 -31.14 -43.41
N VAL A 147 -8.46 -31.13 -43.55
CA VAL A 147 -7.56 -29.98 -43.26
C VAL A 147 -7.04 -29.33 -44.55
N THR A 148 -7.88 -29.29 -45.58
CA THR A 148 -7.56 -28.70 -46.89
C THR A 148 -8.17 -27.30 -47.02
N GLY A 149 -7.60 -26.47 -47.89
CA GLY A 149 -8.07 -25.11 -48.17
C GLY A 149 -9.21 -25.04 -49.20
N GLY A 150 -9.34 -26.04 -50.07
CA GLY A 150 -10.49 -26.19 -50.98
C GLY A 150 -11.76 -26.64 -50.26
N ARG A 151 -12.89 -25.95 -50.46
CA ARG A 151 -14.20 -26.34 -49.88
C ARG A 151 -15.32 -26.27 -50.92
N ASN A 152 -15.52 -25.09 -51.49
CA ASN A 152 -16.73 -24.77 -52.25
C ASN A 152 -16.73 -25.28 -53.71
N GLY A 153 -15.63 -25.83 -54.21
CA GLY A 153 -15.55 -26.36 -55.58
C GLY A 153 -15.48 -25.32 -56.70
N TYR A 154 -15.04 -24.09 -56.39
CA TYR A 154 -14.95 -22.99 -57.36
C TYR A 154 -13.53 -22.64 -57.81
N GLY A 155 -12.53 -22.68 -56.92
CA GLY A 155 -11.22 -22.02 -57.09
C GLY A 155 -10.54 -22.18 -58.45
N ALA A 156 -10.26 -23.42 -58.86
CA ALA A 156 -9.58 -23.68 -60.13
C ALA A 156 -10.40 -23.27 -61.36
N LYS A 157 -11.73 -23.35 -61.28
CA LYS A 157 -12.63 -22.90 -62.35
C LYS A 157 -12.69 -21.38 -62.42
N LEU A 158 -12.68 -20.69 -61.29
CA LEU A 158 -12.61 -19.23 -61.28
C LEU A 158 -11.32 -18.75 -61.96
N CYS A 159 -10.19 -19.41 -61.71
CA CYS A 159 -8.96 -19.13 -62.46
C CYS A 159 -9.14 -19.36 -63.97
N ASN A 160 -9.76 -20.46 -64.38
CA ASN A 160 -10.07 -20.75 -65.79
C ASN A 160 -11.00 -19.69 -66.42
N ILE A 161 -12.08 -19.32 -65.74
CA ILE A 161 -13.06 -18.30 -66.19
C ILE A 161 -12.39 -16.93 -66.37
N PHE A 162 -11.47 -16.55 -65.50
CA PHE A 162 -10.76 -15.27 -65.60
C PHE A 162 -9.44 -15.35 -66.39
N SER A 163 -9.29 -16.38 -67.25
CA SER A 163 -8.13 -16.55 -68.11
C SER A 163 -8.50 -16.57 -69.60
N ASN A 164 -7.65 -15.99 -70.44
CA ASN A 164 -7.71 -16.12 -71.89
C ASN A 164 -7.31 -17.53 -72.35
N LYS A 165 -6.38 -18.14 -71.61
CA LYS A 165 -5.88 -19.49 -71.85
C LYS A 165 -5.62 -20.19 -70.51
N PHE A 166 -6.14 -21.39 -70.32
CA PHE A 166 -5.94 -22.19 -69.11
C PHE A 166 -5.60 -23.62 -69.50
N THR A 167 -4.43 -24.11 -69.11
CA THR A 167 -3.92 -25.44 -69.47
C THR A 167 -3.72 -26.28 -68.22
N VAL A 168 -4.28 -27.48 -68.24
CA VAL A 168 -4.06 -28.52 -67.23
C VAL A 168 -3.17 -29.58 -67.85
N GLU A 169 -2.08 -29.91 -67.18
CA GLU A 169 -1.19 -31.01 -67.53
C GLU A 169 -0.93 -31.86 -66.29
N THR A 170 -1.20 -33.16 -66.34
CA THR A 170 -1.03 -34.05 -65.19
C THR A 170 -0.58 -35.43 -65.64
N ALA A 171 0.22 -36.08 -64.80
CA ALA A 171 0.67 -37.45 -64.98
C ALA A 171 0.30 -38.26 -63.75
N CYS A 172 -0.39 -39.39 -63.95
CA CYS A 172 -0.88 -40.22 -62.86
C CYS A 172 -0.45 -41.68 -63.03
N LYS A 173 0.29 -42.21 -62.04
CA LYS A 173 0.82 -43.58 -61.99
C LYS A 173 -0.30 -44.61 -61.91
N GLU A 174 -1.36 -44.32 -61.17
CA GLU A 174 -2.52 -45.21 -60.99
C GLU A 174 -3.23 -45.48 -62.33
N SER A 175 -3.40 -44.43 -63.14
CA SER A 175 -4.00 -44.55 -64.49
C SER A 175 -2.99 -44.87 -65.61
N LYS A 176 -1.68 -44.86 -65.32
CA LYS A 176 -0.56 -44.98 -66.28
C LYS A 176 -0.69 -44.05 -67.51
N LYS A 177 -1.23 -42.86 -67.31
CA LYS A 177 -1.56 -41.91 -68.38
C LYS A 177 -1.13 -40.49 -68.02
N THR A 178 -0.71 -39.73 -69.03
CA THR A 178 -0.65 -38.27 -68.98
C THR A 178 -1.89 -37.66 -69.61
N PHE A 179 -2.35 -36.53 -69.10
CA PHE A 179 -3.44 -35.75 -69.65
C PHE A 179 -2.99 -34.30 -69.86
N LYS A 180 -3.28 -33.75 -71.04
CA LYS A 180 -3.14 -32.31 -71.31
C LYS A 180 -4.36 -31.77 -72.02
N GLN A 181 -4.98 -30.73 -71.47
CA GLN A 181 -6.09 -30.02 -72.09
C GLN A 181 -5.97 -28.52 -71.84
N THR A 182 -6.35 -27.73 -72.85
CA THR A 182 -6.36 -26.26 -72.77
C THR A 182 -7.76 -25.72 -73.04
N TRP A 183 -8.22 -24.82 -72.17
CA TRP A 183 -9.42 -24.00 -72.33
C TRP A 183 -9.05 -22.60 -72.80
N TYR A 184 -9.98 -21.99 -73.53
CA TYR A 184 -9.87 -20.67 -74.11
C TYR A 184 -11.12 -19.84 -73.78
N ASP A 185 -11.01 -18.53 -73.97
CA ASP A 185 -12.15 -17.63 -74.04
C ASP A 185 -13.02 -17.68 -72.75
N ASN A 186 -12.38 -17.47 -71.59
CA ASN A 186 -13.02 -17.48 -70.27
C ASN A 186 -13.77 -18.78 -69.92
N MET A 187 -13.16 -19.93 -70.24
CA MET A 187 -13.76 -21.28 -70.14
C MET A 187 -14.92 -21.53 -71.12
N GLY A 188 -15.18 -20.61 -72.06
CA GLY A 188 -16.24 -20.74 -73.07
C GLY A 188 -15.97 -21.82 -74.11
N ARG A 189 -14.70 -22.20 -74.32
CA ARG A 189 -14.32 -23.25 -75.27
C ARG A 189 -13.22 -24.15 -74.71
N ALA A 190 -13.42 -25.46 -74.79
CA ALA A 190 -12.42 -26.46 -74.45
C ALA A 190 -11.73 -26.99 -75.72
N GLY A 191 -10.40 -27.03 -75.74
CA GLY A 191 -9.64 -27.71 -76.79
C GLY A 191 -9.64 -29.23 -76.62
N GLU A 192 -9.15 -29.95 -77.63
CA GLU A 192 -9.00 -31.41 -77.56
C GLU A 192 -8.03 -31.83 -76.45
N HIS A 193 -8.38 -32.88 -75.73
CA HIS A 193 -7.52 -33.46 -74.69
C HIS A 193 -6.52 -34.44 -75.32
N LYS A 194 -5.26 -34.34 -74.92
CA LYS A 194 -4.18 -35.25 -75.35
C LYS A 194 -3.88 -36.24 -74.23
N ILE A 195 -4.11 -37.52 -74.48
CA ILE A 195 -3.79 -38.61 -73.56
C ILE A 195 -2.66 -39.44 -74.15
N ARG A 196 -1.64 -39.74 -73.34
CA ARG A 196 -0.50 -40.59 -73.71
C ARG A 196 -0.20 -41.59 -72.59
N SER A 197 0.43 -42.71 -72.93
CA SER A 197 0.97 -43.64 -71.94
C SER A 197 2.05 -42.95 -71.10
N PHE A 198 2.13 -43.28 -69.81
CA PHE A 198 3.03 -42.62 -68.87
C PHE A 198 3.78 -43.61 -67.98
N GLU A 199 5.11 -43.49 -67.96
CA GLU A 199 6.02 -44.08 -66.98
C GLU A 199 6.95 -42.96 -66.47
N GLY A 200 7.06 -42.82 -65.14
CA GLY A 200 7.84 -41.75 -64.51
C GLY A 200 7.15 -41.17 -63.27
N ASP A 201 7.58 -40.00 -62.82
CA ASP A 201 7.05 -39.34 -61.62
C ASP A 201 5.78 -38.54 -61.85
N GLU A 202 4.82 -38.72 -60.94
CA GLU A 202 3.54 -38.02 -60.99
C GLU A 202 3.69 -36.53 -60.73
N PHE A 203 2.86 -35.75 -61.41
CA PHE A 203 2.80 -34.31 -61.24
C PHE A 203 1.45 -33.73 -61.67
N THR A 204 1.21 -32.50 -61.23
CA THR A 204 0.16 -31.64 -61.78
C THR A 204 0.76 -30.27 -62.08
N CYS A 205 0.46 -29.75 -63.26
CA CYS A 205 0.88 -28.45 -63.75
C CYS A 205 -0.32 -27.68 -64.26
N ILE A 206 -0.57 -26.52 -63.68
CA ILE A 206 -1.60 -25.58 -64.13
C ILE A 206 -0.89 -24.37 -64.71
N THR A 207 -1.16 -24.07 -65.98
CA THR A 207 -0.62 -22.88 -66.66
C THR A 207 -1.78 -22.02 -67.13
N PHE A 208 -1.81 -20.75 -66.74
CA PHE A 208 -2.88 -19.83 -67.12
C PHE A 208 -2.35 -18.47 -67.56
N GLN A 209 -3.07 -17.85 -68.47
CA GLN A 209 -2.84 -16.49 -68.95
C GLN A 209 -4.06 -15.66 -68.57
N PRO A 210 -3.99 -14.85 -67.50
CA PRO A 210 -5.12 -14.07 -67.02
C PRO A 210 -5.70 -13.18 -68.13
N ASP A 211 -7.01 -13.03 -68.14
CA ASP A 211 -7.67 -12.03 -68.98
C ASP A 211 -7.54 -10.65 -68.31
N LEU A 212 -6.38 -10.02 -68.51
CA LEU A 212 -6.02 -8.75 -67.87
C LEU A 212 -7.01 -7.62 -68.19
N SER A 213 -7.72 -7.70 -69.33
CA SER A 213 -8.75 -6.72 -69.70
C SER A 213 -9.88 -6.68 -68.67
N LYS A 214 -10.29 -7.83 -68.13
CA LYS A 214 -11.30 -7.94 -67.06
C LYS A 214 -10.81 -7.42 -65.71
N PHE A 215 -9.49 -7.34 -65.52
CA PHE A 215 -8.84 -6.78 -64.34
C PHE A 215 -8.40 -5.32 -64.53
N LYS A 216 -8.74 -4.69 -65.67
CA LYS A 216 -8.32 -3.32 -66.01
C LYS A 216 -6.80 -3.15 -66.04
N MET A 217 -6.07 -4.20 -66.43
CA MET A 217 -4.62 -4.24 -66.53
C MET A 217 -4.18 -4.52 -67.97
N GLN A 218 -2.96 -4.10 -68.32
CA GLN A 218 -2.33 -4.41 -69.61
C GLN A 218 -1.20 -5.44 -69.46
N THR A 219 -0.48 -5.39 -68.35
CA THR A 219 0.64 -6.27 -68.02
C THR A 219 0.60 -6.65 -66.54
N LEU A 220 1.29 -7.72 -66.16
CA LEU A 220 1.55 -8.02 -64.76
C LEU A 220 2.57 -7.02 -64.21
N ASP A 221 2.07 -5.92 -63.62
CA ASP A 221 2.91 -4.87 -63.05
C ASP A 221 3.78 -5.35 -61.87
N LYS A 222 4.76 -4.51 -61.52
CA LYS A 222 5.75 -4.84 -60.47
C LYS A 222 5.10 -5.11 -59.11
N ASP A 223 4.05 -4.37 -58.77
CA ASP A 223 3.35 -4.49 -57.49
C ASP A 223 2.58 -5.82 -57.39
N THR A 224 1.92 -6.21 -58.48
CA THR A 224 1.25 -7.51 -58.63
C THR A 224 2.25 -8.66 -58.53
N VAL A 225 3.38 -8.56 -59.24
CA VAL A 225 4.45 -9.57 -59.18
C VAL A 225 5.05 -9.66 -57.78
N ALA A 226 5.24 -8.54 -57.08
CA ALA A 226 5.78 -8.52 -55.72
C ALA A 226 4.85 -9.22 -54.70
N ILE A 227 3.54 -9.02 -54.81
CA ILE A 227 2.55 -9.73 -53.97
C ILE A 227 2.51 -11.23 -54.30
N MET A 228 2.52 -11.61 -55.58
CA MET A 228 2.57 -13.03 -55.98
C MET A 228 3.86 -13.71 -55.54
N THR A 229 4.98 -13.00 -55.62
CA THR A 229 6.29 -13.43 -55.13
C THR A 229 6.26 -13.68 -53.63
N ARG A 230 5.79 -12.71 -52.84
CA ARG A 230 5.57 -12.90 -51.40
C ARG A 230 4.71 -14.12 -51.13
N ARG A 231 3.62 -14.31 -51.87
CA ARG A 231 2.74 -15.45 -51.66
C ARG A 231 3.39 -16.82 -51.96
N ALA A 232 4.38 -16.87 -52.85
CA ALA A 232 5.23 -18.06 -53.00
C ALA A 232 6.13 -18.30 -51.77
N TYR A 233 6.67 -17.24 -51.15
CA TYR A 233 7.36 -17.33 -49.86
C TYR A 233 6.43 -17.79 -48.73
N ASP A 234 5.19 -17.29 -48.70
CA ASP A 234 4.18 -17.71 -47.71
C ASP A 234 3.98 -19.24 -47.75
N ILE A 235 3.87 -19.83 -48.95
CA ILE A 235 3.74 -21.30 -49.09
C ILE A 235 5.01 -22.03 -48.68
N ALA A 236 6.19 -21.49 -49.00
CA ALA A 236 7.44 -22.08 -48.57
C ALA A 236 7.57 -22.12 -47.03
N GLY A 237 7.00 -21.14 -46.33
CA GLY A 237 6.94 -21.08 -44.87
C GLY A 237 5.81 -21.92 -44.26
N ALA A 238 4.61 -21.84 -44.82
CA ALA A 238 3.40 -22.45 -44.26
C ALA A 238 3.29 -23.95 -44.55
N THR A 239 3.80 -24.43 -45.68
CA THR A 239 3.66 -25.83 -46.11
C THR A 239 4.89 -26.66 -45.70
N LYS A 240 4.79 -27.33 -44.55
CA LYS A 240 5.88 -28.12 -43.96
C LYS A 240 6.41 -29.20 -44.92
N GLY A 241 7.73 -29.22 -45.11
CA GLY A 241 8.43 -30.26 -45.88
C GLY A 241 8.35 -30.11 -47.41
N VAL A 242 7.93 -28.94 -47.92
CA VAL A 242 7.85 -28.66 -49.36
C VAL A 242 8.88 -27.60 -49.73
N ARG A 243 9.67 -27.87 -50.78
CA ARG A 243 10.60 -26.90 -51.37
C ARG A 243 9.87 -26.10 -52.46
N VAL A 244 9.90 -24.78 -52.36
CA VAL A 244 9.29 -23.91 -53.37
C VAL A 244 10.36 -23.29 -54.25
N PHE A 245 10.14 -23.33 -55.56
CA PHE A 245 10.95 -22.63 -56.56
C PHE A 245 10.11 -21.53 -57.20
N LEU A 246 10.70 -20.35 -57.37
CA LEU A 246 10.11 -19.23 -58.11
C LEU A 246 11.02 -18.91 -59.30
N ASN A 247 10.47 -18.95 -60.51
CA ASN A 247 11.20 -18.68 -61.77
C ASN A 247 12.52 -19.48 -61.88
N GLY A 248 12.48 -20.76 -61.47
CA GLY A 248 13.64 -21.66 -61.48
C GLY A 248 14.59 -21.53 -60.28
N LYS A 249 14.47 -20.49 -59.45
CA LYS A 249 15.29 -20.26 -58.25
C LYS A 249 14.63 -20.83 -57.00
N ARG A 250 15.37 -21.60 -56.20
CA ARG A 250 14.87 -22.12 -54.92
C ARG A 250 14.72 -20.99 -53.89
N LEU A 251 13.56 -20.90 -53.24
CA LEU A 251 13.36 -19.93 -52.16
C LEU A 251 14.13 -20.36 -50.89
N PRO A 252 14.81 -19.44 -50.19
CA PRO A 252 15.64 -19.73 -49.02
C PRO A 252 14.83 -19.88 -47.73
N VAL A 253 13.67 -20.57 -47.79
CA VAL A 253 12.80 -20.83 -46.64
C VAL A 253 12.72 -22.33 -46.42
N THR A 254 13.21 -22.79 -45.27
CA THR A 254 13.24 -24.22 -44.89
C THR A 254 12.30 -24.57 -43.74
N SER A 255 11.82 -23.57 -43.00
CA SER A 255 10.91 -23.73 -41.87
C SER A 255 10.04 -22.49 -41.70
N PHE A 256 8.94 -22.61 -40.94
CA PHE A 256 8.10 -21.48 -40.58
C PHE A 256 8.88 -20.44 -39.76
N ARG A 257 9.81 -20.87 -38.90
CA ARG A 257 10.72 -19.95 -38.17
C ARG A 257 11.56 -19.10 -39.12
N ASN A 258 12.15 -19.70 -40.16
CA ASN A 258 12.95 -18.95 -41.15
C ASN A 258 12.10 -17.98 -41.96
N TYR A 259 10.83 -18.33 -42.21
CA TYR A 259 9.88 -17.42 -42.83
C TYR A 259 9.62 -16.19 -41.94
N VAL A 260 9.45 -16.38 -40.62
CA VAL A 260 9.29 -15.28 -39.65
C VAL A 260 10.53 -14.38 -39.61
N ASP A 261 11.74 -14.94 -39.72
CA ASP A 261 12.98 -14.15 -39.74
C ASP A 261 13.03 -13.14 -40.90
N LEU A 262 12.35 -13.40 -42.02
CA LEU A 262 12.27 -12.45 -43.14
C LEU A 262 11.62 -11.14 -42.72
N TYR A 263 10.62 -11.17 -41.82
CA TYR A 263 9.91 -9.97 -41.34
C TYR A 263 10.70 -9.14 -40.34
N LEU A 264 11.68 -9.76 -39.67
CA LEU A 264 12.38 -9.20 -38.52
C LEU A 264 13.82 -8.82 -38.83
N LYS A 265 14.27 -9.11 -40.06
CA LYS A 265 15.56 -8.66 -40.57
C LYS A 265 15.67 -7.13 -40.39
N ASP A 266 16.74 -6.70 -39.74
CA ASP A 266 17.05 -5.29 -39.45
C ASP A 266 16.05 -4.57 -38.51
N LYS A 267 15.20 -5.31 -37.77
CA LYS A 267 14.33 -4.76 -36.71
C LYS A 267 14.98 -4.87 -35.35
N VAL A 268 15.09 -3.74 -34.68
CA VAL A 268 15.63 -3.59 -33.33
C VAL A 268 14.58 -3.07 -32.37
N ASP A 269 14.79 -3.29 -31.07
CA ASP A 269 14.02 -2.67 -29.99
C ASP A 269 14.45 -1.22 -29.72
N GLU A 270 13.81 -0.57 -28.74
CA GLU A 270 14.12 0.79 -28.28
C GLU A 270 15.59 0.99 -27.84
N LEU A 271 16.31 -0.10 -27.54
CA LEU A 271 17.72 -0.09 -27.10
C LEU A 271 18.70 -0.43 -28.23
N GLY A 272 18.21 -0.61 -29.46
CA GLY A 272 19.02 -0.98 -30.62
C GLY A 272 19.39 -2.46 -30.68
N SER A 273 18.78 -3.32 -29.86
CA SER A 273 19.01 -4.77 -29.86
C SER A 273 18.06 -5.49 -30.81
N PRO A 274 18.47 -6.56 -31.52
CA PRO A 274 17.58 -7.33 -32.38
C PRO A 274 16.36 -7.89 -31.63
N LEU A 275 15.19 -7.85 -32.25
CA LEU A 275 13.97 -8.36 -31.63
C LEU A 275 14.05 -9.86 -31.32
N ILE A 276 13.74 -10.23 -30.07
CA ILE A 276 13.74 -11.63 -29.63
C ILE A 276 12.46 -12.32 -30.11
N VAL A 277 12.62 -13.43 -30.83
CA VAL A 277 11.48 -14.26 -31.27
C VAL A 277 11.35 -15.48 -30.40
N VAL A 278 10.17 -15.63 -29.82
CA VAL A 278 9.76 -16.84 -29.11
C VAL A 278 9.08 -17.76 -30.11
N HIS A 279 9.52 -19.02 -30.21
CA HIS A 279 9.00 -19.99 -31.18
C HIS A 279 8.66 -21.30 -30.49
N GLU A 280 7.49 -21.84 -30.82
CA GLU A 280 7.05 -23.14 -30.34
C GLU A 280 6.26 -23.88 -31.43
N VAL A 281 6.69 -25.12 -31.70
CA VAL A 281 5.88 -26.11 -32.40
C VAL A 281 5.04 -26.81 -31.34
N VAL A 282 3.78 -26.41 -31.20
CA VAL A 282 2.91 -26.87 -30.11
C VAL A 282 2.48 -28.31 -30.34
N ASN A 283 2.11 -28.65 -31.58
CA ASN A 283 1.80 -30.00 -32.02
C ASN A 283 1.87 -30.09 -33.56
N GLU A 284 1.45 -31.21 -34.15
CA GLU A 284 1.47 -31.40 -35.61
C GLU A 284 0.63 -30.38 -36.40
N ARG A 285 -0.37 -29.77 -35.75
CA ARG A 285 -1.33 -28.84 -36.36
C ARG A 285 -1.13 -27.37 -35.96
N TRP A 286 -0.21 -27.06 -35.04
CA TRP A 286 -0.02 -25.68 -34.54
C TRP A 286 1.46 -25.35 -34.36
N GLU A 287 1.88 -24.27 -35.00
CA GLU A 287 3.20 -23.67 -34.85
C GLU A 287 3.04 -22.15 -34.65
N VAL A 288 3.65 -21.62 -33.59
CA VAL A 288 3.45 -20.23 -33.15
C VAL A 288 4.80 -19.55 -32.96
N CYS A 289 4.91 -18.32 -33.47
CA CYS A 289 5.97 -17.40 -33.07
C CYS A 289 5.39 -16.12 -32.47
N LEU A 290 6.09 -15.54 -31.50
CA LEU A 290 5.75 -14.28 -30.85
C LEU A 290 6.99 -13.39 -30.79
N THR A 291 6.81 -12.11 -31.10
CA THR A 291 7.79 -11.06 -30.85
C THR A 291 7.11 -9.77 -30.41
N MET A 292 7.88 -8.79 -29.99
CA MET A 292 7.37 -7.47 -29.61
C MET A 292 6.95 -6.66 -30.84
N SER A 293 5.90 -5.86 -30.70
CA SER A 293 5.47 -4.88 -31.69
C SER A 293 5.50 -3.47 -31.13
N GLU A 294 6.01 -2.52 -31.92
CA GLU A 294 5.97 -1.08 -31.63
C GLU A 294 4.82 -0.36 -32.35
N LYS A 295 4.18 -1.01 -33.33
CA LYS A 295 3.17 -0.42 -34.22
C LYS A 295 1.75 -0.93 -33.94
N GLY A 296 1.45 -1.25 -32.68
CA GLY A 296 0.18 -1.88 -32.30
C GLY A 296 0.17 -3.39 -32.55
N PHE A 297 -0.98 -4.04 -32.37
CA PHE A 297 -1.07 -5.49 -32.56
C PHE A 297 -0.86 -5.85 -34.03
N GLN A 298 0.09 -6.75 -34.29
CA GLN A 298 0.39 -7.26 -35.63
C GLN A 298 0.22 -8.78 -35.67
N GLN A 299 -0.25 -9.31 -36.79
CA GLN A 299 -0.43 -10.74 -36.97
C GLN A 299 -0.12 -11.17 -38.42
N VAL A 300 0.52 -12.33 -38.57
CA VAL A 300 0.67 -13.02 -39.86
C VAL A 300 0.28 -14.48 -39.64
N SER A 301 -0.83 -14.92 -40.23
CA SER A 301 -1.36 -16.26 -39.96
C SER A 301 -1.78 -17.04 -41.19
N PHE A 302 -1.69 -18.36 -41.07
CA PHE A 302 -2.02 -19.33 -42.09
C PHE A 302 -2.92 -20.42 -41.52
N VAL A 303 -4.05 -20.67 -42.21
CA VAL A 303 -4.99 -21.75 -41.91
C VAL A 303 -5.02 -22.68 -43.11
N ASN A 304 -4.54 -23.93 -42.98
CA ASN A 304 -4.45 -24.87 -44.09
C ASN A 304 -3.69 -24.29 -45.31
N SER A 305 -2.57 -23.60 -45.07
CA SER A 305 -1.79 -22.86 -46.07
C SER A 305 -2.51 -21.67 -46.74
N ILE A 306 -3.75 -21.32 -46.33
CA ILE A 306 -4.45 -20.10 -46.74
C ILE A 306 -3.94 -18.93 -45.90
N ALA A 307 -3.58 -17.82 -46.55
CA ALA A 307 -3.13 -16.61 -45.87
C ALA A 307 -4.33 -15.85 -45.26
N THR A 308 -4.50 -15.91 -43.93
CA THR A 308 -5.53 -15.17 -43.20
C THR A 308 -4.99 -13.80 -42.81
N THR A 309 -4.84 -12.91 -43.80
CA THR A 309 -4.24 -11.57 -43.65
C THR A 309 -4.97 -10.66 -42.66
N LYS A 310 -6.28 -10.87 -42.46
CA LYS A 310 -7.09 -10.16 -41.46
C LYS A 310 -7.19 -10.91 -40.12
N GLY A 311 -6.59 -12.10 -40.03
CA GLY A 311 -6.54 -12.91 -38.82
C GLY A 311 -7.82 -13.71 -38.62
N GLY A 312 -8.36 -13.66 -37.40
CA GLY A 312 -9.58 -14.37 -37.03
C GLY A 312 -9.45 -15.16 -35.74
N ARG A 313 -10.39 -16.08 -35.52
CA ARG A 313 -10.55 -16.78 -34.25
C ARG A 313 -9.33 -17.61 -33.82
N HIS A 314 -8.54 -18.12 -34.74
CA HIS A 314 -7.30 -18.87 -34.47
C HIS A 314 -6.19 -17.94 -33.94
N ALA A 315 -6.02 -16.77 -34.55
CA ALA A 315 -5.04 -15.78 -34.13
C ALA A 315 -5.41 -15.18 -32.76
N ASP A 316 -6.70 -14.88 -32.54
CA ASP A 316 -7.22 -14.41 -31.25
C ASP A 316 -7.03 -15.45 -30.15
N TYR A 317 -7.32 -16.73 -30.45
CA TYR A 317 -7.12 -17.83 -29.50
C TYR A 317 -5.68 -17.91 -28.97
N VAL A 318 -4.68 -17.67 -29.82
CA VAL A 318 -3.27 -17.63 -29.41
C VAL A 318 -2.96 -16.33 -28.65
N ALA A 319 -3.38 -15.18 -29.18
CA ALA A 319 -3.10 -13.87 -28.58
C ALA A 319 -3.68 -13.71 -27.16
N ASP A 320 -4.90 -14.21 -26.95
CA ASP A 320 -5.64 -14.06 -25.69
C ASP A 320 -5.03 -14.93 -24.57
N GLN A 321 -4.50 -16.12 -24.91
CA GLN A 321 -3.75 -16.97 -23.99
C GLN A 321 -2.50 -16.25 -23.46
N VAL A 322 -1.69 -15.68 -24.37
CA VAL A 322 -0.48 -14.94 -24.00
C VAL A 322 -0.82 -13.68 -23.22
N THR A 323 -1.81 -12.92 -23.68
CA THR A 323 -2.27 -11.68 -23.02
C THR A 323 -2.69 -11.93 -21.57
N SER A 324 -3.44 -13.00 -21.33
CA SER A 324 -3.93 -13.36 -19.99
C SER A 324 -2.80 -13.73 -19.03
N LYS A 325 -1.70 -14.32 -19.53
CA LYS A 325 -0.52 -14.61 -18.69
C LYS A 325 0.36 -13.39 -18.47
N ILE A 326 0.59 -12.57 -19.50
CA ILE A 326 1.41 -11.36 -19.40
C ILE A 326 0.74 -10.33 -18.48
N ILE A 327 -0.59 -10.16 -18.53
CA ILE A 327 -1.28 -9.17 -17.69
C ILE A 327 -1.13 -9.46 -16.19
N GLU A 328 -1.05 -10.73 -15.77
CA GLU A 328 -0.78 -11.12 -14.38
C GLU A 328 0.63 -10.71 -13.95
N VAL A 329 1.62 -10.85 -14.84
CA VAL A 329 3.01 -10.41 -14.60
C VAL A 329 3.09 -8.89 -14.52
N VAL A 330 2.44 -8.19 -15.45
CA VAL A 330 2.37 -6.72 -15.46
C VAL A 330 1.68 -6.20 -14.20
N LYS A 331 0.56 -6.79 -13.77
CA LYS A 331 -0.12 -6.40 -12.51
C LYS A 331 0.80 -6.53 -11.28
N ARG A 332 1.63 -7.58 -11.22
CA ARG A 332 2.62 -7.75 -10.14
C ARG A 332 3.77 -6.74 -10.20
N LYS A 333 4.25 -6.40 -11.40
CA LYS A 333 5.35 -5.43 -11.59
C LYS A 333 4.89 -3.96 -11.52
N ASN A 334 3.62 -3.68 -11.79
CA ASN A 334 3.07 -2.33 -11.88
C ASN A 334 2.84 -1.69 -10.50
N LYS A 335 3.83 -0.90 -10.07
CA LYS A 335 3.76 -0.09 -8.83
C LYS A 335 3.13 1.30 -9.04
N ALA A 336 2.83 1.68 -10.28
CA ALA A 336 2.35 3.03 -10.62
C ALA A 336 0.83 3.19 -10.50
N GLY A 337 0.08 2.11 -10.28
CA GLY A 337 -1.38 2.15 -10.05
C GLY A 337 -2.24 2.39 -11.29
N VAL A 338 -1.65 2.47 -12.49
CA VAL A 338 -2.40 2.58 -13.76
C VAL A 338 -3.00 1.21 -14.11
N ILE A 339 -4.32 1.13 -14.27
CA ILE A 339 -4.97 -0.13 -14.67
C ILE A 339 -4.66 -0.42 -16.15
N VAL A 340 -4.01 -1.55 -16.41
CA VAL A 340 -3.71 -2.06 -17.76
C VAL A 340 -4.82 -3.02 -18.21
N LYS A 341 -5.41 -2.77 -19.38
CA LYS A 341 -6.48 -3.59 -19.98
C LYS A 341 -5.91 -4.60 -21.00
N PRO A 342 -6.57 -5.74 -21.27
CA PRO A 342 -6.07 -6.77 -22.18
C PRO A 342 -5.67 -6.27 -23.58
N PHE A 343 -6.49 -5.42 -24.21
CA PHE A 343 -6.15 -4.86 -25.52
C PHE A 343 -4.87 -4.01 -25.51
N GLN A 344 -4.53 -3.40 -24.37
CA GLN A 344 -3.31 -2.61 -24.24
C GLN A 344 -2.09 -3.51 -24.24
N VAL A 345 -2.17 -4.71 -23.66
CA VAL A 345 -1.11 -5.73 -23.74
C VAL A 345 -1.00 -6.27 -25.15
N LYS A 346 -2.14 -6.63 -25.76
CA LYS A 346 -2.21 -7.17 -27.13
C LYS A 346 -1.55 -6.22 -28.15
N ASN A 347 -1.67 -4.91 -27.95
CA ASN A 347 -1.03 -3.91 -28.82
C ASN A 347 0.50 -3.92 -28.84
N HIS A 348 1.17 -4.58 -27.89
CA HIS A 348 2.63 -4.74 -27.89
C HIS A 348 3.09 -6.07 -28.49
N MET A 349 2.18 -6.85 -29.10
CA MET A 349 2.47 -8.18 -29.60
C MET A 349 2.46 -8.23 -31.13
N TRP A 350 3.41 -8.97 -31.68
CA TRP A 350 3.40 -9.44 -33.06
C TRP A 350 3.39 -10.96 -33.08
N ILE A 351 2.29 -11.54 -33.54
CA ILE A 351 2.11 -13.00 -33.57
C ILE A 351 2.22 -13.56 -34.99
N PHE A 352 2.80 -14.76 -35.09
CA PHE A 352 2.83 -15.55 -36.31
C PHE A 352 2.23 -16.91 -36.01
N VAL A 353 1.23 -17.34 -36.78
CA VAL A 353 0.48 -18.58 -36.51
C VAL A 353 0.36 -19.40 -37.77
N ASN A 354 0.88 -20.62 -37.77
CA ASN A 354 0.62 -21.60 -38.81
C ASN A 354 -0.19 -22.75 -38.22
N CYS A 355 -1.40 -22.99 -38.73
CA CYS A 355 -2.24 -24.05 -38.21
C CYS A 355 -3.05 -24.84 -39.25
N LEU A 356 -3.43 -26.05 -38.85
CA LEU A 356 -4.29 -26.95 -39.61
C LEU A 356 -5.65 -27.10 -38.89
N ILE A 357 -6.71 -26.65 -39.54
CA ILE A 357 -8.07 -26.57 -38.97
C ILE A 357 -9.00 -27.49 -39.75
N GLU A 358 -9.82 -28.26 -39.03
CA GLU A 358 -10.86 -29.11 -39.63
C GLU A 358 -12.00 -28.25 -40.18
N ASN A 359 -12.31 -28.42 -41.47
CA ASN A 359 -13.43 -27.78 -42.16
C ASN A 359 -13.58 -26.28 -41.82
N PRO A 360 -12.56 -25.43 -42.05
CA PRO A 360 -12.56 -24.03 -41.63
C PRO A 360 -13.67 -23.23 -42.32
N THR A 361 -14.21 -22.26 -41.59
CA THR A 361 -15.17 -21.27 -42.10
C THR A 361 -14.54 -19.88 -42.11
N PHE A 362 -14.88 -19.09 -43.12
CA PHE A 362 -14.37 -17.73 -43.33
C PHE A 362 -15.54 -16.75 -43.49
N ASP A 363 -15.26 -15.46 -43.35
CA ASP A 363 -16.27 -14.40 -43.54
C ASP A 363 -16.69 -14.22 -45.01
N SER A 364 -15.82 -14.61 -45.94
CA SER A 364 -15.96 -14.37 -47.37
C SER A 364 -15.16 -15.40 -48.19
N GLN A 365 -15.39 -15.41 -49.50
CA GLN A 365 -14.70 -16.32 -50.43
C GLN A 365 -13.20 -15.99 -50.60
N THR A 366 -12.76 -14.78 -50.25
CA THR A 366 -11.34 -14.42 -50.27
C THR A 366 -10.54 -15.15 -49.18
N LYS A 367 -11.23 -15.61 -48.11
CA LYS A 367 -10.68 -16.40 -46.99
C LYS A 367 -9.62 -15.66 -46.16
N GLU A 368 -9.76 -14.34 -46.03
CA GLU A 368 -8.80 -13.49 -45.31
C GLU A 368 -8.99 -13.52 -43.78
N ASN A 369 -10.19 -13.87 -43.30
CA ASN A 369 -10.54 -13.89 -41.88
C ASN A 369 -11.32 -15.16 -41.51
N MET A 370 -10.80 -15.95 -40.57
CA MET A 370 -11.41 -17.21 -40.14
C MET A 370 -12.43 -16.99 -39.01
N THR A 371 -13.64 -17.52 -39.19
CA THR A 371 -14.79 -17.31 -38.29
C THR A 371 -15.16 -18.52 -37.43
N LEU A 372 -14.54 -19.68 -37.69
CA LEU A 372 -14.87 -20.93 -36.99
C LEU A 372 -14.64 -20.79 -35.47
N GLN A 373 -15.55 -21.32 -34.66
CA GLN A 373 -15.43 -21.27 -33.21
C GLN A 373 -14.34 -22.24 -32.71
N GLN A 374 -13.59 -21.83 -31.68
CA GLN A 374 -12.44 -22.58 -31.14
C GLN A 374 -12.76 -24.06 -30.84
N LYS A 375 -13.95 -24.35 -30.29
CA LYS A 375 -14.40 -25.72 -29.98
C LYS A 375 -14.46 -26.66 -31.19
N ASN A 376 -14.54 -26.11 -32.41
CA ASN A 376 -14.68 -26.86 -33.66
C ASN A 376 -13.37 -26.93 -34.47
N PHE A 377 -12.24 -26.46 -33.94
CA PHE A 377 -10.96 -26.49 -34.67
C PHE A 377 -10.44 -27.90 -34.97
N GLY A 378 -10.95 -28.91 -34.27
CA GLY A 378 -10.47 -30.29 -34.36
C GLY A 378 -9.11 -30.51 -33.69
N SER A 379 -8.54 -29.49 -33.05
CA SER A 379 -7.30 -29.55 -32.28
C SER A 379 -7.21 -28.35 -31.33
N THR A 380 -6.34 -28.44 -30.33
CA THR A 380 -6.06 -27.35 -29.37
C THR A 380 -4.62 -26.85 -29.50
N CYS A 381 -4.37 -25.64 -29.00
CA CYS A 381 -3.05 -25.00 -29.02
C CYS A 381 -2.68 -24.52 -27.60
N PRO A 382 -2.41 -25.44 -26.66
CA PRO A 382 -1.94 -25.07 -25.32
C PRO A 382 -0.46 -24.64 -25.41
N LEU A 383 -0.18 -23.37 -25.10
CA LEU A 383 1.19 -22.84 -25.06
C LEU A 383 1.90 -23.31 -23.78
N SER A 384 3.16 -23.76 -23.90
CA SER A 384 3.89 -24.30 -22.73
C SER A 384 4.35 -23.20 -21.77
N ASP A 385 4.63 -23.59 -20.52
CA ASP A 385 5.25 -22.69 -19.54
C ASP A 385 6.60 -22.14 -20.01
N LYS A 386 7.33 -22.92 -20.84
CA LYS A 386 8.59 -22.47 -21.46
C LYS A 386 8.33 -21.30 -22.40
N PHE A 387 7.31 -21.39 -23.25
CA PHE A 387 6.92 -20.30 -24.15
C PHE A 387 6.48 -19.06 -23.37
N ILE A 388 5.69 -19.22 -22.31
CA ILE A 388 5.25 -18.09 -21.47
C ILE A 388 6.42 -17.43 -20.75
N LYS A 389 7.40 -18.21 -20.24
CA LYS A 389 8.63 -17.66 -19.64
C LYS A 389 9.46 -16.85 -20.66
N GLN A 390 9.59 -17.35 -21.88
CA GLN A 390 10.27 -16.63 -22.96
C GLN A 390 9.50 -15.39 -23.41
N ALA A 391 8.16 -15.47 -23.49
CA ALA A 391 7.30 -14.31 -23.78
C ALA A 391 7.45 -13.19 -22.74
N ASN A 392 7.67 -13.53 -21.46
CA ASN A 392 7.94 -12.55 -20.41
C ASN A 392 9.31 -11.86 -20.52
N SER A 393 10.25 -12.42 -21.28
CA SER A 393 11.63 -11.93 -21.42
C SER A 393 11.97 -11.41 -22.83
N CYS A 394 11.03 -11.46 -23.77
CA CYS A 394 11.21 -10.98 -25.14
C CYS A 394 10.98 -9.47 -25.33
N GLY A 395 10.96 -8.69 -24.24
CA GLY A 395 10.83 -7.22 -24.26
C GLY A 395 9.41 -6.67 -24.13
N ILE A 396 8.37 -7.50 -24.32
CA ILE A 396 6.96 -7.08 -24.26
C ILE A 396 6.60 -6.48 -22.88
N VAL A 397 7.03 -7.12 -21.79
CA VAL A 397 6.73 -6.66 -20.42
C VAL A 397 7.41 -5.33 -20.13
N GLU A 398 8.67 -5.17 -20.55
CA GLU A 398 9.45 -3.95 -20.40
C GLU A 398 8.79 -2.78 -21.15
N SER A 399 8.41 -3.00 -22.41
CA SER A 399 7.71 -2.01 -23.25
C SER A 399 6.39 -1.56 -22.60
N ILE A 400 5.56 -2.51 -22.11
CA ILE A 400 4.32 -2.18 -21.38
C ILE A 400 4.62 -1.36 -20.12
N MET A 401 5.64 -1.73 -19.35
CA MET A 401 6.01 -1.00 -18.13
C MET A 401 6.52 0.41 -18.42
N ASN A 402 7.25 0.62 -19.51
CA ASN A 402 7.67 1.94 -19.97
C ASN A 402 6.46 2.79 -20.38
N TRP A 403 5.52 2.21 -21.14
CA TRP A 403 4.28 2.87 -21.49
C TRP A 403 3.44 3.24 -20.26
N VAL A 404 3.33 2.33 -19.27
CA VAL A 404 2.63 2.59 -18.00
C VAL A 404 3.26 3.76 -17.26
N LYS A 405 4.59 3.80 -17.14
CA LYS A 405 5.32 4.91 -16.53
C LYS A 405 5.08 6.22 -17.27
N PHE A 406 5.15 6.20 -18.60
CA PHE A 406 4.92 7.38 -19.44
C PHE A 406 3.49 7.92 -19.27
N LYS A 407 2.49 7.03 -19.24
CA LYS A 407 1.09 7.38 -19.06
C LYS A 407 0.81 7.95 -17.66
N ALA A 408 1.35 7.33 -16.62
CA ALA A 408 1.25 7.81 -15.24
C ALA A 408 1.87 9.22 -15.12
N GLN A 409 3.04 9.42 -15.72
CA GLN A 409 3.71 10.71 -15.75
C GLN A 409 2.88 11.77 -16.50
N THR A 410 2.33 11.42 -17.66
CA THR A 410 1.50 12.33 -18.46
C THR A 410 0.27 12.77 -17.66
N GLN A 411 -0.32 11.89 -16.85
CA GLN A 411 -1.43 12.25 -15.95
C GLN A 411 -1.01 13.21 -14.84
N LEU A 412 0.15 13.03 -14.22
CA LEU A 412 0.70 13.99 -13.26
C LEU A 412 0.99 15.35 -13.91
N ASN A 413 1.58 15.36 -15.10
CA ASN A 413 1.87 16.58 -15.83
C ASN A 413 0.61 17.36 -16.19
N LYS A 414 -0.54 16.68 -16.42
CA LYS A 414 -1.84 17.35 -16.62
C LYS A 414 -2.35 18.11 -15.39
N LYS A 415 -1.86 17.79 -14.19
CA LYS A 415 -2.19 18.53 -12.95
C LYS A 415 -1.32 19.80 -12.81
N CYS A 416 -0.15 19.82 -13.41
CA CYS A 416 0.66 21.03 -13.54
C CYS A 416 0.08 21.93 -14.63
N SER A 417 0.08 23.25 -14.42
CA SER A 417 -0.17 24.16 -15.54
C SER A 417 1.11 24.33 -16.34
N ALA A 418 1.04 24.06 -17.65
CA ALA A 418 2.13 24.38 -18.58
C ALA A 418 2.33 25.90 -18.72
N VAL A 419 1.28 26.68 -18.43
CA VAL A 419 1.24 28.14 -18.59
C VAL A 419 1.32 28.82 -17.23
N LYS A 420 2.20 29.82 -17.12
CA LYS A 420 2.32 30.68 -15.94
C LYS A 420 1.10 31.61 -15.86
N HIS A 421 0.16 31.30 -14.97
CA HIS A 421 -1.01 32.15 -14.73
C HIS A 421 -0.71 33.25 -13.71
N THR A 422 -1.16 34.48 -13.98
CA THR A 422 -1.05 35.60 -13.05
C THR A 422 -1.97 35.47 -11.84
N LYS A 423 -3.14 34.82 -11.97
CA LYS A 423 -4.04 34.53 -10.84
C LYS A 423 -4.46 33.06 -10.81
N ILE A 424 -4.48 32.45 -9.63
CA ILE A 424 -4.94 31.08 -9.42
C ILE A 424 -6.43 31.06 -9.07
N LYS A 425 -7.22 30.27 -9.81
CA LYS A 425 -8.63 29.99 -9.48
C LYS A 425 -8.77 28.62 -8.81
N GLY A 426 -9.77 28.47 -7.93
CA GLY A 426 -10.12 27.18 -7.31
C GLY A 426 -9.27 26.79 -6.09
N VAL A 427 -8.51 27.73 -5.51
CA VAL A 427 -7.79 27.54 -4.24
C VAL A 427 -8.22 28.66 -3.27
N PRO A 428 -9.39 28.55 -2.61
CA PRO A 428 -9.98 29.68 -1.86
C PRO A 428 -9.15 30.14 -0.66
N LYS A 429 -8.35 29.24 -0.06
CA LYS A 429 -7.53 29.55 1.12
C LYS A 429 -6.22 30.29 0.79
N LEU A 430 -5.90 30.50 -0.49
CA LEU A 430 -4.70 31.23 -0.90
C LEU A 430 -4.93 32.74 -0.79
N ASP A 431 -4.09 33.41 -0.01
CA ASP A 431 -3.91 34.86 -0.11
C ASP A 431 -2.74 35.11 -1.07
N ASP A 432 -3.06 35.41 -2.33
CA ASP A 432 -2.08 35.47 -3.40
C ASP A 432 -1.34 36.81 -3.41
N ALA A 433 -0.01 36.81 -3.64
CA ALA A 433 0.74 38.05 -3.82
C ALA A 433 0.33 38.75 -5.11
N ASN A 434 0.24 40.08 -5.11
CA ASN A 434 -0.23 40.82 -6.29
C ASN A 434 0.68 40.63 -7.52
N ASP A 435 2.00 40.50 -7.31
CA ASP A 435 2.97 40.28 -8.38
C ASP A 435 3.19 38.80 -8.74
N ALA A 436 2.52 37.86 -8.04
CA ALA A 436 2.70 36.43 -8.26
C ALA A 436 2.35 36.03 -9.70
N GLY A 437 3.22 35.26 -10.34
CA GLY A 437 3.02 34.88 -11.74
C GLY A 437 3.26 35.98 -12.78
N GLY A 438 3.55 37.22 -12.37
CA GLY A 438 3.87 38.33 -13.26
C GLY A 438 5.35 38.41 -13.66
N LYS A 439 5.79 39.59 -14.13
CA LYS A 439 7.20 39.90 -14.43
C LYS A 439 8.07 39.92 -13.17
N ASN A 440 7.46 40.29 -12.05
CA ASN A 440 8.08 40.47 -10.74
C ASN A 440 8.10 39.21 -9.87
N SER A 441 7.66 38.06 -10.40
CA SER A 441 7.45 36.82 -9.65
C SER A 441 8.70 36.30 -8.93
N ASN A 442 9.89 36.56 -9.47
CA ASN A 442 11.16 36.13 -8.85
C ASN A 442 11.43 36.81 -7.50
N GLY A 443 10.87 38.01 -7.30
CA GLY A 443 10.94 38.70 -6.01
C GLY A 443 9.81 38.34 -5.06
N CYS A 444 8.87 37.47 -5.46
CA CYS A 444 7.74 37.06 -4.62
C CYS A 444 8.11 35.84 -3.75
N THR A 445 7.62 35.84 -2.51
CA THR A 445 7.76 34.74 -1.54
C THR A 445 6.39 34.19 -1.17
N LEU A 446 6.21 32.88 -1.26
CA LEU A 446 5.02 32.20 -0.71
C LEU A 446 5.33 31.75 0.71
N ILE A 447 4.51 32.14 1.68
CA ILE A 447 4.57 31.68 3.07
C ILE A 447 3.62 30.49 3.22
N LEU A 448 4.16 29.31 3.52
CA LEU A 448 3.38 28.14 3.89
C LEU A 448 3.24 28.08 5.41
N THR A 449 2.00 28.08 5.90
CA THR A 449 1.72 28.13 7.34
C THR A 449 1.17 26.82 7.86
N GLU A 450 1.51 26.47 9.11
CA GLU A 450 0.90 25.34 9.81
C GLU A 450 -0.52 25.68 10.28
N GLY A 451 -1.52 25.27 9.50
CA GLY A 451 -2.92 25.53 9.80
C GLY A 451 -3.37 26.99 9.60
N ASP A 452 -4.64 27.23 9.90
CA ASP A 452 -5.28 28.55 9.74
C ASP A 452 -4.89 29.53 10.86
N SER A 453 -4.38 29.05 12.00
CA SER A 453 -3.91 29.91 13.10
C SER A 453 -2.63 30.66 12.71
N ALA A 454 -1.60 29.94 12.28
CA ALA A 454 -0.36 30.53 11.77
C ALA A 454 -0.62 31.41 10.52
N LYS A 455 -1.59 31.05 9.68
CA LYS A 455 -2.04 31.88 8.55
C LYS A 455 -2.47 33.27 9.00
N THR A 456 -3.27 33.35 10.06
CA THR A 456 -3.80 34.62 10.57
C THR A 456 -2.68 35.55 11.06
N LEU A 457 -1.62 34.97 11.66
CA LEU A 457 -0.41 35.70 12.03
C LEU A 457 0.33 36.23 10.80
N ALA A 458 0.55 35.38 9.79
CA ALA A 458 1.20 35.77 8.54
C ALA A 458 0.43 36.89 7.81
N VAL A 459 -0.91 36.79 7.71
CA VAL A 459 -1.76 37.82 7.10
C VAL A 459 -1.69 39.15 7.87
N SER A 460 -1.58 39.11 9.20
CA SER A 460 -1.34 40.31 10.01
C SER A 460 0.02 40.95 9.69
N GLY A 461 1.04 40.12 9.50
CA GLY A 461 2.37 40.51 9.06
C GLY A 461 2.43 41.11 7.65
N LEU A 462 1.57 40.65 6.73
CA LEU A 462 1.43 41.26 5.39
C LEU A 462 1.03 42.74 5.43
N GLY A 463 0.39 43.19 6.52
CA GLY A 463 0.11 44.60 6.75
C GLY A 463 1.36 45.48 6.89
N VAL A 464 2.53 44.87 7.17
CA VAL A 464 3.82 45.54 7.31
C VAL A 464 4.67 45.40 6.04
N VAL A 465 4.84 44.17 5.54
CA VAL A 465 5.72 43.88 4.39
C VAL A 465 5.06 44.09 3.03
N GLY A 466 3.74 44.33 3.01
CA GLY A 466 2.94 44.54 1.80
C GLY A 466 2.49 43.23 1.13
N ARG A 467 1.41 43.33 0.34
CA ARG A 467 0.81 42.19 -0.40
C ARG A 467 1.40 41.97 -1.79
N ASP A 468 2.28 42.86 -2.26
CA ASP A 468 2.80 42.76 -3.63
C ASP A 468 3.75 41.59 -3.79
N ARG A 469 4.62 41.37 -2.80
CA ARG A 469 5.70 40.37 -2.85
C ARG A 469 5.48 39.15 -1.96
N TYR A 470 4.43 39.13 -1.14
CA TYR A 470 4.20 38.04 -0.19
C TYR A 470 2.80 37.45 -0.33
N GLY A 471 2.74 36.14 -0.49
CA GLY A 471 1.50 35.35 -0.48
C GLY A 471 1.50 34.39 0.68
N VAL A 472 0.31 33.90 1.10
CA VAL A 472 0.16 33.00 2.24
C VAL A 472 -0.77 31.85 1.90
N PHE A 473 -0.38 30.61 2.24
CA PHE A 473 -1.22 29.42 2.08
C PHE A 473 -1.10 28.47 3.29
N PRO A 474 -2.22 28.10 3.95
CA PRO A 474 -2.21 27.19 5.09
C PRO A 474 -2.19 25.72 4.66
N LEU A 475 -1.33 24.94 5.28
CA LEU A 475 -1.35 23.48 5.20
C LEU A 475 -2.39 22.92 6.19
N ARG A 476 -3.13 21.89 5.78
CA ARG A 476 -4.14 21.23 6.65
C ARG A 476 -3.56 20.33 7.75
N GLY A 477 -2.26 20.08 7.75
CA GLY A 477 -1.56 19.21 8.70
C GLY A 477 -0.26 18.66 8.12
N LYS A 478 0.20 17.52 8.65
CA LYS A 478 1.42 16.85 8.18
C LYS A 478 1.32 16.50 6.69
N MET A 479 2.32 16.94 5.93
CA MET A 479 2.40 16.68 4.49
C MET A 479 2.69 15.19 4.22
N LEU A 480 2.18 14.67 3.10
CA LEU A 480 2.47 13.29 2.69
C LEU A 480 3.95 13.16 2.28
N ASN A 481 4.66 12.16 2.81
CA ASN A 481 6.01 11.83 2.33
C ASN A 481 5.94 11.30 0.89
N VAL A 482 6.33 12.14 -0.07
CA VAL A 482 6.20 11.87 -1.51
C VAL A 482 7.14 10.80 -2.06
N ARG A 483 8.27 10.50 -1.40
CA ARG A 483 9.26 9.52 -1.89
C ARG A 483 8.71 8.11 -1.98
N GLU A 484 7.79 7.81 -1.08
CA GLU A 484 7.25 6.46 -0.84
C GLU A 484 5.75 6.38 -1.16
N ALA A 485 5.18 7.49 -1.65
CA ALA A 485 3.78 7.57 -2.03
C ALA A 485 3.57 7.02 -3.44
N SER A 486 2.51 6.24 -3.61
CA SER A 486 2.07 5.83 -4.94
C SER A 486 1.62 7.03 -5.76
N HIS A 487 1.70 6.93 -7.09
CA HIS A 487 1.21 7.99 -7.99
C HIS A 487 -0.23 8.39 -7.70
N LYS A 488 -1.09 7.41 -7.36
CA LYS A 488 -2.47 7.65 -6.97
C LYS A 488 -2.57 8.49 -5.70
N GLN A 489 -1.82 8.16 -4.66
CA GLN A 489 -1.81 8.93 -3.41
C GLN A 489 -1.36 10.37 -3.62
N ILE A 490 -0.35 10.61 -4.46
CA ILE A 490 0.10 11.96 -4.81
C ILE A 490 -0.98 12.71 -5.60
N MET A 491 -1.58 12.06 -6.59
CA MET A 491 -2.61 12.64 -7.44
C MET A 491 -3.89 13.00 -6.67
N ASP A 492 -4.28 12.17 -5.71
CA ASP A 492 -5.48 12.36 -4.88
C ASP A 492 -5.23 13.35 -3.72
N ASN A 493 -3.96 13.66 -3.40
CA ASN A 493 -3.61 14.61 -2.35
C ASN A 493 -3.82 16.06 -2.81
N ALA A 494 -4.90 16.68 -2.35
CA ALA A 494 -5.24 18.06 -2.71
C ALA A 494 -4.19 19.09 -2.27
N GLU A 495 -3.53 18.89 -1.12
CA GLU A 495 -2.57 19.85 -0.57
C GLU A 495 -1.31 19.93 -1.44
N ILE A 496 -0.73 18.79 -1.82
CA ILE A 496 0.40 18.74 -2.76
C ILE A 496 0.04 19.42 -4.08
N ASN A 497 -1.12 19.08 -4.65
CA ASN A 497 -1.56 19.65 -5.91
C ASN A 497 -1.77 21.19 -5.82
N ASN A 498 -2.28 21.68 -4.68
CA ASN A 498 -2.43 23.11 -4.45
C ASN A 498 -1.06 23.81 -4.40
N VAL A 499 -0.10 23.30 -3.62
CA VAL A 499 1.25 23.88 -3.54
C VAL A 499 1.92 23.93 -4.92
N ILE A 500 1.84 22.84 -5.69
CA ILE A 500 2.37 22.77 -7.06
C ILE A 500 1.75 23.86 -7.94
N LYS A 501 0.42 23.99 -7.88
CA LYS A 501 -0.33 24.96 -8.67
C LYS A 501 -0.02 26.40 -8.28
N ILE A 502 0.08 26.71 -6.99
CA ILE A 502 0.39 28.05 -6.47
C ILE A 502 1.80 28.48 -6.88
N MET A 503 2.77 27.58 -6.74
CA MET A 503 4.18 27.84 -7.05
C MET A 503 4.48 27.81 -8.56
N GLY A 504 3.59 27.22 -9.37
CA GLY A 504 3.83 27.02 -10.81
C GLY A 504 4.88 25.93 -11.07
N LEU A 505 4.96 24.93 -10.20
CA LEU A 505 5.90 23.83 -10.31
C LEU A 505 5.47 22.83 -11.38
N GLN A 506 6.44 22.29 -12.12
CA GLN A 506 6.21 21.31 -13.17
C GLN A 506 7.08 20.08 -12.93
N TYR A 507 6.46 18.89 -12.87
CA TYR A 507 7.23 17.64 -12.73
C TYR A 507 8.21 17.46 -13.91
N LYS A 508 9.38 16.86 -13.63
CA LYS A 508 10.50 16.64 -14.57
C LYS A 508 11.15 17.90 -15.16
N LYS A 509 10.70 19.10 -14.78
CA LYS A 509 11.41 20.32 -15.13
C LYS A 509 12.63 20.45 -14.23
N ASN A 510 13.81 20.54 -14.84
CA ASN A 510 15.02 20.90 -14.13
C ASN A 510 15.04 22.42 -13.97
N TYR A 511 15.21 22.90 -12.74
CA TYR A 511 15.24 24.32 -12.41
C TYR A 511 16.66 24.79 -12.10
N SER A 512 17.64 24.37 -12.91
CA SER A 512 19.06 24.73 -12.68
C SER A 512 19.45 26.05 -13.35
N ASP A 513 18.76 26.43 -14.44
CA ASP A 513 19.06 27.64 -15.22
C ASP A 513 18.12 28.81 -14.86
N PRO A 514 18.56 30.08 -14.98
CA PRO A 514 17.73 31.24 -14.65
C PRO A 514 16.44 31.37 -15.46
N GLU A 515 16.39 30.90 -16.70
CA GLU A 515 15.17 30.96 -17.53
C GLU A 515 14.09 30.00 -17.01
N SER A 516 14.47 28.81 -16.58
CA SER A 516 13.57 27.84 -15.97
C SER A 516 12.93 28.38 -14.70
N LEU A 517 13.67 29.14 -13.88
CA LEU A 517 13.17 29.78 -12.65
C LEU A 517 12.10 30.85 -12.96
N LYS A 518 12.19 31.55 -14.10
CA LYS A 518 11.17 32.54 -14.51
C LYS A 518 9.79 31.93 -14.74
N SER A 519 9.70 30.61 -14.95
CA SER A 519 8.42 29.92 -15.07
C SER A 519 7.68 29.77 -13.74
N LEU A 520 8.37 29.93 -12.60
CA LEU A 520 7.77 29.88 -11.28
C LEU A 520 6.96 31.13 -11.00
N ARG A 521 5.90 30.93 -10.23
CA ARG A 521 5.00 31.98 -9.74
C ARG A 521 5.59 32.78 -8.58
N TYR A 522 6.44 32.13 -7.79
CA TYR A 522 7.12 32.65 -6.62
C TYR A 522 8.59 32.21 -6.71
N GLY A 523 9.51 33.14 -6.43
CA GLY A 523 10.95 32.86 -6.43
C GLY A 523 11.42 32.17 -5.15
N LYS A 524 10.65 32.29 -4.07
CA LYS A 524 10.99 31.73 -2.75
C LYS A 524 9.78 31.10 -2.07
N LEU A 525 10.05 30.12 -1.22
CA LEU A 525 9.09 29.43 -0.38
C LEU A 525 9.56 29.53 1.08
N MET A 526 8.81 30.28 1.88
CA MET A 526 9.06 30.46 3.30
C MET A 526 8.17 29.51 4.11
N ILE A 527 8.77 28.75 5.01
CA ILE A 527 8.08 27.80 5.89
C ILE A 527 7.85 28.48 7.23
N MET A 528 6.59 28.52 7.67
CA MET A 528 6.18 29.17 8.90
C MET A 528 5.33 28.20 9.73
N THR A 529 6.01 27.39 10.52
CA THR A 529 5.42 26.39 11.42
C THR A 529 5.47 26.87 12.85
N ASP A 530 4.71 26.21 13.72
CA ASP A 530 4.91 26.39 15.15
C ASP A 530 6.34 25.98 15.52
N GLN A 531 6.94 26.67 16.49
CA GLN A 531 8.31 26.42 16.94
C GLN A 531 8.36 25.28 17.95
N ASP A 532 7.77 24.16 17.54
CA ASP A 532 7.74 22.90 18.27
C ASP A 532 8.33 21.75 17.40
N LEU A 533 8.33 20.55 17.98
CA LEU A 533 8.89 19.38 17.32
C LEU A 533 8.04 18.93 16.11
N ASP A 534 6.71 19.06 16.16
CA ASP A 534 5.84 18.66 15.04
C ASP A 534 5.98 19.63 13.85
N GLY A 535 6.18 20.92 14.10
CA GLY A 535 6.56 21.92 13.11
C GLY A 535 7.89 21.59 12.43
N SER A 536 8.89 21.14 13.21
CA SER A 536 10.18 20.64 12.69
C SER A 536 9.99 19.49 11.68
N HIS A 537 9.04 18.57 11.95
CA HIS A 537 8.71 17.52 11.00
C HIS A 537 8.04 18.03 9.72
N ILE A 538 7.15 19.02 9.82
CA ILE A 538 6.52 19.66 8.65
C ILE A 538 7.58 20.32 7.77
N LYS A 539 8.53 21.06 8.35
CA LYS A 539 9.69 21.62 7.64
C LYS A 539 10.44 20.52 6.89
N GLY A 540 10.77 19.43 7.56
CA GLY A 540 11.46 18.28 6.95
C GLY A 540 10.68 17.65 5.79
N LEU A 541 9.36 17.48 5.94
CA LEU A 541 8.51 16.93 4.87
C LEU A 541 8.43 17.85 3.65
N LEU A 542 8.41 19.17 3.84
CA LEU A 542 8.45 20.16 2.76
C LEU A 542 9.81 20.18 2.05
N ILE A 543 10.92 20.16 2.80
CA ILE A 543 12.27 20.03 2.27
C ILE A 543 12.38 18.76 1.43
N ASN A 544 11.91 17.63 1.97
CA ASN A 544 11.87 16.35 1.28
C ASN A 544 11.01 16.38 0.01
N PHE A 545 9.85 17.06 0.05
CA PHE A 545 8.97 17.23 -1.09
C PHE A 545 9.65 17.96 -2.25
N ILE A 546 10.35 19.06 -1.96
CA ILE A 546 11.11 19.81 -2.98
C ILE A 546 12.33 19.02 -3.42
N HIS A 547 13.12 18.46 -2.50
CA HIS A 547 14.32 17.68 -2.86
C HIS A 547 13.98 16.48 -3.75
N HIS A 548 12.91 15.74 -3.46
CA HIS A 548 12.58 14.54 -4.24
C HIS A 548 12.14 14.87 -5.67
N ASN A 549 11.36 15.93 -5.85
CA ASN A 549 10.76 16.26 -7.15
C ASN A 549 11.59 17.26 -7.97
N TRP A 550 12.27 18.21 -7.30
CA TRP A 550 13.02 19.32 -7.89
C TRP A 550 14.31 19.64 -7.09
N PRO A 551 15.26 18.70 -7.02
CA PRO A 551 16.49 18.87 -6.22
C PRO A 551 17.30 20.11 -6.62
N SER A 552 17.24 20.53 -7.89
CA SER A 552 17.93 21.74 -8.36
C SER A 552 17.50 23.02 -7.63
N LEU A 553 16.25 23.09 -7.13
CA LEU A 553 15.75 24.27 -6.42
C LEU A 553 16.47 24.51 -5.09
N LEU A 554 16.94 23.45 -4.42
CA LEU A 554 17.68 23.58 -3.15
C LEU A 554 18.98 24.37 -3.33
N ARG A 555 19.55 24.37 -4.55
CA ARG A 555 20.78 25.10 -4.89
C ARG A 555 20.59 26.60 -5.06
N HIS A 556 19.34 27.09 -5.11
CA HIS A 556 19.02 28.50 -5.40
C HIS A 556 18.53 29.29 -4.17
N ASN A 557 18.81 28.85 -2.94
CA ASN A 557 18.27 29.45 -1.70
C ASN A 557 16.75 29.64 -1.77
N PHE A 558 16.07 28.67 -2.39
CA PHE A 558 14.63 28.73 -2.67
C PHE A 558 13.80 28.56 -1.40
N LEU A 559 14.30 27.78 -0.44
CA LEU A 559 13.63 27.49 0.83
C LEU A 559 14.14 28.41 1.93
N GLU A 560 13.20 28.95 2.69
CA GLU A 560 13.46 29.80 3.84
C GLU A 560 12.55 29.38 5.00
N GLU A 561 12.95 29.72 6.21
CA GLU A 561 12.15 29.51 7.40
C GLU A 561 11.86 30.84 8.09
N PHE A 562 10.68 30.93 8.69
CA PHE A 562 10.31 31.99 9.62
C PHE A 562 10.33 31.48 11.05
N ILE A 563 11.28 31.97 11.86
CA ILE A 563 11.41 31.63 13.28
C ILE A 563 10.74 32.67 14.18
N THR A 564 10.26 32.25 15.34
CA THR A 564 9.70 33.13 16.39
C THR A 564 10.34 32.81 17.74
N PRO A 565 10.38 33.77 18.69
CA PRO A 565 10.81 33.49 20.06
C PRO A 565 9.96 32.38 20.69
N ILE A 566 10.59 31.46 21.43
CA ILE A 566 9.91 30.39 22.17
C ILE A 566 9.63 30.79 23.63
N ILE A 567 10.40 31.74 24.18
CA ILE A 567 10.22 32.28 25.52
C ILE A 567 10.40 33.79 25.45
N LYS A 568 9.56 34.54 26.15
CA LYS A 568 9.82 35.94 26.44
C LYS A 568 9.75 36.22 27.92
N VAL A 569 10.74 36.93 28.42
CA VAL A 569 10.86 37.30 29.82
C VAL A 569 10.60 38.80 29.95
N HIS A 570 9.64 39.17 30.79
CA HIS A 570 9.26 40.56 31.03
C HIS A 570 9.76 40.99 32.41
N GLY A 571 10.61 42.01 32.42
CA GLY A 571 10.99 42.76 33.62
C GLY A 571 10.30 44.10 33.68
N THR A 572 10.57 44.87 34.73
CA THR A 572 9.93 46.18 34.96
C THR A 572 10.22 47.21 33.86
N LYS A 573 11.36 47.08 33.16
CA LYS A 573 11.82 48.03 32.11
C LYS A 573 12.26 47.38 30.80
N GLN A 574 12.34 46.05 30.71
CA GLN A 574 12.87 45.35 29.53
C GLN A 574 12.10 44.07 29.22
N GLU A 575 12.01 43.75 27.93
CA GLU A 575 11.45 42.50 27.42
C GLU A 575 12.57 41.77 26.67
N LEU A 576 12.87 40.53 27.06
CA LEU A 576 13.95 39.72 26.50
C LEU A 576 13.35 38.50 25.79
N PRO A 577 13.46 38.41 24.45
CA PRO A 577 13.06 37.23 23.70
C PRO A 577 14.19 36.20 23.61
N PHE A 578 13.85 34.92 23.77
CA PHE A 578 14.76 33.78 23.64
C PHE A 578 14.25 32.83 22.56
N TYR A 579 15.16 32.32 21.74
CA TYR A 579 14.83 31.46 20.59
C TYR A 579 15.22 30.00 20.80
N SER A 580 15.91 29.68 21.90
CA SER A 580 16.21 28.32 22.33
C SER A 580 16.11 28.18 23.85
N ILE A 581 15.79 26.98 24.32
CA ILE A 581 15.69 26.69 25.77
C ILE A 581 17.07 26.81 26.43
N PRO A 582 18.18 26.32 25.83
CA PRO A 582 19.51 26.51 26.39
C PRO A 582 19.87 27.99 26.61
N GLU A 583 19.61 28.87 25.64
CA GLU A 583 19.86 30.31 25.77
C GLU A 583 19.08 30.93 26.96
N PHE A 584 17.83 30.50 27.15
CA PHE A 584 17.03 30.93 28.30
C PHE A 584 17.56 30.39 29.63
N ASN A 585 18.01 29.14 29.68
CA ASN A 585 18.57 28.54 30.90
C ASN A 585 19.89 29.20 31.29
N GLU A 586 20.81 29.41 30.34
CA GLU A 586 22.06 30.14 30.59
C GLU A 586 21.81 31.53 31.19
N TRP A 587 20.79 32.24 30.68
CA TRP A 587 20.37 33.52 31.25
C TRP A 587 19.71 33.38 32.63
N LYS A 588 18.90 32.34 32.84
CA LYS A 588 18.20 32.08 34.10
C LYS A 588 19.19 31.77 35.23
N ASP A 589 20.20 30.97 34.96
CA ASP A 589 21.16 30.47 35.97
C ASP A 589 22.07 31.59 36.50
N VAL A 590 22.34 32.61 35.68
CA VAL A 590 23.12 33.78 36.09
C VAL A 590 22.27 34.90 36.72
N GLN A 591 20.94 34.74 36.80
CA GLN A 591 20.04 35.81 37.22
C GLN A 591 19.64 35.72 38.71
N PRO A 592 20.10 36.64 39.58
CA PRO A 592 19.92 36.52 41.03
C PRO A 592 18.49 36.72 41.54
N ASN A 593 17.56 37.27 40.74
CA ASN A 593 16.20 37.61 41.21
C ASN A 593 15.10 37.17 40.22
N ILE A 594 15.07 35.88 39.86
CA ILE A 594 14.10 35.29 38.90
C ILE A 594 12.64 35.63 39.26
N LYS A 595 12.29 35.71 40.55
CA LYS A 595 10.92 35.99 41.02
C LYS A 595 10.37 37.35 40.59
N SER A 596 11.24 38.32 40.27
CA SER A 596 10.81 39.64 39.76
C SER A 596 10.49 39.64 38.26
N TRP A 597 10.72 38.53 37.56
CA TRP A 597 10.52 38.40 36.12
C TRP A 597 9.28 37.58 35.81
N LYS A 598 8.50 38.03 34.83
CA LYS A 598 7.39 37.25 34.30
C LYS A 598 7.83 36.50 33.04
N ILE A 599 7.93 35.19 33.16
CA ILE A 599 8.31 34.29 32.06
C ILE A 599 7.04 33.86 31.32
N LYS A 600 7.03 34.00 29.99
CA LYS A 600 5.94 33.54 29.12
C LYS A 600 6.50 32.62 28.05
N TYR A 601 5.93 31.42 27.96
CA TYR A 601 6.27 30.43 26.93
C TYR A 601 5.36 30.60 25.69
N TYR A 602 5.94 30.53 24.51
CA TYR A 602 5.28 30.69 23.21
C TYR A 602 5.36 29.35 22.46
N LYS A 603 4.29 28.56 22.52
CA LYS A 603 4.26 27.20 21.96
C LYS A 603 3.71 27.13 20.53
N GLY A 604 2.78 28.02 20.19
CA GLY A 604 2.23 28.12 18.84
C GLY A 604 2.30 29.56 18.31
N LEU A 605 2.32 29.70 17.00
CA LEU A 605 2.25 31.01 16.36
C LEU A 605 0.95 31.73 16.71
N GLY A 606 -0.14 30.98 16.92
CA GLY A 606 -1.42 31.52 17.37
C GLY A 606 -1.40 32.19 18.76
N THR A 607 -0.36 31.97 19.57
CA THR A 607 -0.23 32.57 20.92
C THR A 607 0.31 34.00 20.87
N SER A 608 0.90 34.39 19.74
CA SER A 608 1.43 35.75 19.53
C SER A 608 0.30 36.70 19.12
N THR A 609 0.33 37.91 19.67
CA THR A 609 -0.63 38.97 19.35
C THR A 609 -0.37 39.55 17.96
N SER A 610 -1.37 40.20 17.37
CA SER A 610 -1.18 40.91 16.09
C SER A 610 -0.14 42.03 16.18
N LYS A 611 0.15 42.57 17.37
CA LYS A 611 1.21 43.55 17.58
C LYS A 611 2.59 42.89 17.42
N GLU A 612 2.81 41.78 18.11
CA GLU A 612 4.04 40.99 18.01
C GLU A 612 4.26 40.48 16.58
N ALA A 613 3.18 40.07 15.89
CA ALA A 613 3.25 39.69 14.48
C ALA A 613 3.82 40.83 13.60
N LYS A 614 3.38 42.07 13.83
CA LYS A 614 3.91 43.23 13.09
C LYS A 614 5.36 43.52 13.45
N GLU A 615 5.74 43.36 14.71
CA GLU A 615 7.12 43.50 15.18
C GLU A 615 8.04 42.47 14.48
N TYR A 616 7.65 41.19 14.47
CA TYR A 616 8.43 40.13 13.81
C TYR A 616 8.61 40.39 12.31
N PHE A 617 7.57 40.86 11.63
CA PHE A 617 7.64 41.16 10.19
C PHE A 617 8.38 42.47 9.89
N SER A 618 8.44 43.41 10.85
CA SER A 618 9.27 44.61 10.73
C SER A 618 10.76 44.29 10.87
N ASP A 619 11.11 43.30 11.68
CA ASP A 619 12.48 42.75 11.82
C ASP A 619 12.62 41.41 11.08
N MET A 620 12.31 41.44 9.78
CA MET A 620 12.42 40.26 8.92
C MET A 620 13.86 39.72 8.86
N GLN A 621 14.87 40.56 9.10
CA GLN A 621 16.28 40.14 9.08
C GLN A 621 16.61 39.15 10.19
N ARG A 622 15.99 39.29 11.37
CA ARG A 622 16.15 38.36 12.49
C ARG A 622 15.32 37.09 12.36
N HIS A 623 14.10 37.20 11.82
CA HIS A 623 13.11 36.12 11.82
C HIS A 623 13.20 35.22 10.58
N ARG A 624 13.84 35.69 9.50
CA ARG A 624 14.00 34.94 8.24
C ARG A 624 15.34 34.23 8.19
N ILE A 625 15.30 32.90 8.18
CA ILE A 625 16.49 32.06 8.07
C ILE A 625 16.49 31.32 6.72
N PRO A 626 17.36 31.69 5.76
CA PRO A 626 17.46 30.98 4.49
C PRO A 626 18.22 29.65 4.64
N PHE A 627 17.75 28.62 3.94
CA PHE A 627 18.50 27.38 3.77
C PHE A 627 19.53 27.53 2.64
N LYS A 628 20.78 27.14 2.91
CA LYS A 628 21.90 27.14 1.96
C LYS A 628 22.37 25.72 1.71
N TYR A 629 22.42 25.34 0.44
CA TYR A 629 22.97 24.06 0.03
C TYR A 629 24.49 24.06 0.15
N ALA A 630 25.05 23.13 0.93
CA ALA A 630 26.47 23.00 1.23
C ALA A 630 27.16 21.87 0.46
N GLY A 631 26.40 21.00 -0.24
CA GLY A 631 26.95 19.92 -1.07
C GLY A 631 26.22 18.58 -0.89
N PRO A 632 26.82 17.47 -1.35
CA PRO A 632 26.20 16.14 -1.33
C PRO A 632 25.75 15.64 0.05
N ALA A 633 26.41 16.07 1.13
CA ALA A 633 26.06 15.73 2.51
C ALA A 633 24.63 16.18 2.90
N ASP A 634 24.10 17.23 2.25
CA ASP A 634 22.71 17.67 2.42
C ASP A 634 21.73 16.67 1.79
N ASP A 635 22.04 16.18 0.58
CA ASP A 635 21.20 15.23 -0.15
C ASP A 635 21.14 13.87 0.57
N GLU A 636 22.27 13.44 1.13
CA GLU A 636 22.40 12.23 1.93
C GLU A 636 21.59 12.33 3.22
N ALA A 637 21.71 13.44 3.96
CA ALA A 637 20.97 13.67 5.20
C ALA A 637 19.44 13.67 4.98
N ILE A 638 18.95 14.35 3.93
CA ILE A 638 17.52 14.34 3.60
C ILE A 638 17.07 12.91 3.20
N THR A 639 17.90 12.18 2.45
CA THR A 639 17.56 10.82 2.03
C THR A 639 17.54 9.83 3.20
N LEU A 640 18.48 9.95 4.14
CA LEU A 640 18.52 9.20 5.41
C LEU A 640 17.21 9.36 6.20
N ALA A 641 16.77 10.61 6.36
CA ALA A 641 15.60 10.95 7.15
C ALA A 641 14.26 10.49 6.55
N PHE A 642 14.12 10.44 5.22
CA PHE A 642 12.82 10.22 4.57
C PHE A 642 12.69 8.96 3.70
N SER A 643 13.78 8.27 3.34
CA SER A 643 13.70 7.04 2.54
C SER A 643 13.40 5.80 3.40
N LYS A 644 12.46 4.95 2.95
CA LYS A 644 12.19 3.65 3.61
C LYS A 644 13.32 2.63 3.43
N LYS A 645 14.26 2.87 2.51
CA LYS A 645 15.41 1.97 2.30
C LYS A 645 16.52 2.16 3.33
N LYS A 646 16.47 3.23 4.11
CA LYS A 646 17.51 3.68 5.04
C LYS A 646 17.09 3.47 6.50
N ILE A 647 16.26 2.46 6.79
CA ILE A 647 15.72 2.23 8.15
C ILE A 647 16.85 1.90 9.13
N GLU A 648 17.76 1.00 8.78
CA GLU A 648 18.85 0.61 9.69
C GLU A 648 19.81 1.78 9.97
N GLU A 649 20.24 2.52 8.93
CA GLU A 649 21.05 3.73 9.08
C GLU A 649 20.34 4.79 9.94
N ARG A 650 19.00 4.91 9.82
CA ARG A 650 18.22 5.83 10.65
C ARG A 650 18.17 5.40 12.11
N LYS A 651 18.08 4.10 12.39
CA LYS A 651 18.14 3.59 13.77
C LYS A 651 19.48 3.95 14.40
N GLU A 652 20.59 3.72 13.69
CA GLU A 652 21.93 4.09 14.16
C GLU A 652 22.07 5.60 14.39
N TRP A 653 21.55 6.43 13.48
CA TRP A 653 21.51 7.88 13.63
C TRP A 653 20.77 8.33 14.89
N LEU A 654 19.59 7.75 15.16
CA LEU A 654 18.78 8.07 16.33
C LEU A 654 19.46 7.61 17.63
N THR A 655 19.95 6.37 17.66
CA THR A 655 20.64 5.82 18.84
C THR A 655 21.92 6.61 19.14
N SER A 656 22.71 6.98 18.12
CA SER A 656 23.92 7.78 18.30
C SER A 656 23.62 9.16 18.88
N PHE A 657 22.54 9.81 18.43
CA PHE A 657 22.10 11.07 19.01
C PHE A 657 21.71 10.92 20.49
N MET A 658 20.95 9.87 20.83
CA MET A 658 20.54 9.61 22.21
C MET A 658 21.74 9.37 23.13
N VAL A 659 22.72 8.57 22.68
CA VAL A 659 23.95 8.29 23.43
C VAL A 659 24.80 9.56 23.60
N ASN A 660 24.94 10.38 22.55
CA ASN A 660 25.70 11.62 22.64
C ASN A 660 25.04 12.61 23.61
N ARG A 661 23.71 12.77 23.54
CA ARG A 661 22.95 13.60 24.47
C ARG A 661 23.12 13.14 25.90
N ARG A 662 23.12 11.82 26.13
CA ARG A 662 23.38 11.22 27.44
C ARG A 662 24.76 11.56 27.96
N GLN A 663 25.82 11.30 27.18
CA GLN A 663 27.20 11.59 27.57
C GLN A 663 27.39 13.06 27.93
N ARG A 664 26.77 13.98 27.16
CA ARG A 664 26.83 15.41 27.48
C ARG A 664 26.20 15.73 28.84
N ARG A 665 25.05 15.14 29.16
CA ARG A 665 24.40 15.33 30.47
C ARG A 665 25.23 14.76 31.61
N GLU A 666 25.80 13.56 31.44
CA GLU A 666 26.66 12.93 32.44
C GLU A 666 27.95 13.75 32.70
N HIS A 667 28.40 14.54 31.71
CA HIS A 667 29.57 15.41 31.82
C HIS A 667 29.25 16.89 32.04
N ASN A 668 28.00 17.26 32.33
CA ASN A 668 27.56 18.67 32.48
C ASN A 668 27.95 19.59 31.31
N LEU A 669 27.92 19.05 30.08
CA LEU A 669 28.15 19.81 28.86
C LEU A 669 26.84 20.41 28.32
N PRO A 670 26.85 21.63 27.76
CA PRO A 670 25.65 22.26 27.21
C PRO A 670 25.07 21.45 26.03
N GLU A 671 23.73 21.43 25.94
CA GLU A 671 23.04 20.84 24.79
C GLU A 671 23.32 21.66 23.52
N GLU A 672 23.53 20.99 22.40
CA GLU A 672 23.68 21.67 21.11
C GLU A 672 22.32 22.19 20.62
N TYR A 673 22.27 23.45 20.21
CA TYR A 673 21.07 24.07 19.66
C TYR A 673 21.37 24.81 18.34
N LEU A 674 20.36 24.85 17.47
CA LEU A 674 20.50 25.36 16.10
C LEU A 674 20.35 26.89 16.01
N TYR A 675 19.49 27.46 16.84
CA TYR A 675 19.07 28.86 16.79
C TYR A 675 19.70 29.66 17.94
N GLY A 676 20.80 30.36 17.66
CA GLY A 676 21.37 31.38 18.53
C GLY A 676 21.19 32.79 17.97
N GLN A 677 21.61 33.81 18.72
CA GLN A 677 21.53 35.22 18.28
C GLN A 677 22.33 35.51 17.00
N ALA A 678 23.36 34.72 16.72
CA ALA A 678 24.22 34.86 15.54
C ALA A 678 23.72 34.09 14.29
N THR A 679 22.68 33.25 14.41
CA THR A 679 22.23 32.39 13.30
C THR A 679 21.57 33.22 12.20
N LYS A 680 22.19 33.26 11.01
CA LYS A 680 21.70 34.00 9.83
C LYS A 680 21.35 33.12 8.61
N SER A 681 21.73 31.85 8.61
CA SER A 681 21.40 30.86 7.57
C SER A 681 21.66 29.45 8.09
N LEU A 682 21.03 28.44 7.49
CA LEU A 682 21.16 27.03 7.88
C LEU A 682 21.51 26.13 6.69
N SER A 683 22.27 25.07 6.93
CA SER A 683 22.41 23.98 5.96
C SER A 683 21.29 22.96 6.13
N TYR A 684 21.01 22.17 5.09
CA TYR A 684 20.02 21.09 5.20
C TYR A 684 20.53 19.96 6.11
N ASN A 685 21.83 19.68 6.09
CA ASN A 685 22.47 18.72 6.97
C ASN A 685 22.34 19.11 8.45
N ASP A 686 22.62 20.37 8.81
CA ASP A 686 22.45 20.86 10.18
C ASP A 686 21.00 20.76 10.63
N PHE A 687 20.04 21.15 9.78
CA PHE A 687 18.62 21.02 10.09
C PHE A 687 18.23 19.56 10.37
N VAL A 688 18.65 18.61 9.54
CA VAL A 688 18.35 17.19 9.74
C VAL A 688 18.98 16.70 11.06
N ASN A 689 20.29 16.94 11.24
CA ASN A 689 21.06 16.34 12.33
C ASN A 689 20.95 17.05 13.68
N LYS A 690 20.40 18.28 13.72
CA LYS A 690 20.24 19.05 14.97
C LYS A 690 18.79 19.34 15.33
N GLU A 691 17.87 19.43 14.38
CA GLU A 691 16.46 19.75 14.66
C GLU A 691 15.51 18.58 14.37
N LEU A 692 15.55 18.02 13.15
CA LEU A 692 14.65 16.91 12.76
C LEU A 692 14.91 15.64 13.58
N VAL A 693 16.15 15.41 14.02
CA VAL A 693 16.51 14.32 14.93
C VAL A 693 15.79 14.45 16.28
N MET A 694 15.59 15.67 16.78
CA MET A 694 14.89 15.90 18.05
C MET A 694 13.42 15.50 17.93
N PHE A 695 12.77 15.86 16.82
CA PHE A 695 11.43 15.39 16.50
C PHE A 695 11.39 13.86 16.44
N SER A 696 12.33 13.23 15.73
CA SER A 696 12.33 11.78 15.53
C SER A 696 12.49 11.02 16.84
N ASN A 697 13.33 11.51 17.75
CA ASN A 697 13.50 10.93 19.09
C ASN A 697 12.30 11.21 20.01
N SER A 698 11.72 12.40 19.99
CA SER A 698 10.48 12.68 20.72
C SER A 698 9.30 11.85 20.19
N ASP A 699 9.26 11.59 18.88
CA ASP A 699 8.29 10.69 18.26
C ASP A 699 8.46 9.25 18.75
N ASN A 700 9.70 8.79 18.97
CA ASN A 700 9.95 7.52 19.64
C ASN A 700 9.47 7.56 21.09
N GLU A 701 9.83 8.57 21.88
CA GLU A 701 9.44 8.72 23.29
C GLU A 701 7.91 8.73 23.50
N ARG A 702 7.15 9.37 22.60
CA ARG A 702 5.68 9.41 22.69
C ARG A 702 5.00 8.14 22.17
N SER A 703 5.68 7.36 21.33
CA SER A 703 5.09 6.23 20.61
C SER A 703 5.45 4.87 21.22
N LEU A 704 6.64 4.74 21.81
CA LEU A 704 7.15 3.51 22.39
C LEU A 704 7.03 3.55 23.93
N PRO A 705 6.71 2.40 24.56
CA PRO A 705 6.60 2.31 26.01
C PRO A 705 7.97 2.32 26.73
N CYS A 706 7.93 2.63 28.02
CA CYS A 706 9.07 2.44 28.93
C CYS A 706 9.06 1.01 29.51
N LEU A 707 10.24 0.44 29.73
CA LEU A 707 10.44 -0.84 30.43
C LEU A 707 9.82 -0.80 31.83
N VAL A 708 9.95 0.34 32.52
CA VAL A 708 9.68 0.44 33.95
C VAL A 708 8.18 0.41 34.24
N ASP A 709 7.41 1.34 33.68
CA ASP A 709 5.95 1.42 33.88
C ASP A 709 5.13 0.90 32.71
N GLY A 710 5.73 0.54 31.58
CA GLY A 710 4.99 0.15 30.37
C GLY A 710 4.15 1.28 29.76
N LEU A 711 4.31 2.52 30.24
CA LEU A 711 3.49 3.65 29.84
C LEU A 711 4.22 4.56 28.87
N LYS A 712 3.42 5.25 28.05
CA LYS A 712 3.83 6.38 27.22
C LYS A 712 3.60 7.69 27.99
N PRO A 713 4.28 8.79 27.66
CA PRO A 713 4.15 10.07 28.36
C PRO A 713 2.70 10.55 28.55
N GLY A 714 1.85 10.42 27.52
CA GLY A 714 0.42 10.78 27.62
C GLY A 714 -0.34 9.97 28.67
N GLN A 715 -0.02 8.68 28.83
CA GLN A 715 -0.62 7.82 29.84
C GLN A 715 -0.12 8.18 31.25
N ARG A 716 1.18 8.49 31.41
CA ARG A 716 1.76 8.95 32.68
C ARG A 716 1.16 10.26 33.15
N LYS A 717 0.93 11.21 32.23
CA LYS A 717 0.26 12.49 32.51
C LYS A 717 -1.17 12.29 33.03
N VAL A 718 -1.92 11.35 32.43
CA VAL A 718 -3.25 10.97 32.92
C VAL A 718 -3.17 10.42 34.36
N LEU A 719 -2.28 9.46 34.62
CA LEU A 719 -2.14 8.91 35.97
C LEU A 719 -1.66 9.93 37.00
N TYR A 720 -0.70 10.80 36.64
CA TYR A 720 -0.24 11.88 37.50
C TYR A 720 -1.39 12.78 37.96
N CYS A 721 -2.26 13.18 37.03
CA CYS A 721 -3.45 13.96 37.36
C CYS A 721 -4.40 13.17 38.27
N CYS A 722 -4.69 11.90 37.96
CA CYS A 722 -5.56 11.06 38.79
C CYS A 722 -5.01 10.87 40.21
N PHE A 723 -3.71 10.64 40.35
CA PHE A 723 -3.02 10.48 41.63
C PHE A 723 -2.97 11.76 42.45
N LYS A 724 -2.76 12.91 41.78
CA LYS A 724 -2.74 14.22 42.43
C LYS A 724 -4.13 14.67 42.89
N ARG A 725 -5.16 14.41 42.09
CA ARG A 725 -6.56 14.72 42.44
C ARG A 725 -7.10 13.78 43.53
N ASN A 726 -6.68 12.51 43.50
CA ASN A 726 -7.11 11.46 44.42
C ASN A 726 -8.65 11.35 44.51
N ASP A 727 -9.33 11.58 43.38
CA ASP A 727 -10.79 11.56 43.30
C ASP A 727 -11.32 10.13 43.50
N LYS A 728 -12.13 9.94 44.56
CA LYS A 728 -12.84 8.67 44.83
C LYS A 728 -14.15 8.54 44.03
N ARG A 729 -14.56 9.61 43.34
CA ARG A 729 -15.81 9.69 42.57
C ARG A 729 -15.53 9.61 41.07
N GLU A 730 -16.53 9.20 40.31
CA GLU A 730 -16.46 9.22 38.85
C GLU A 730 -16.39 10.66 38.29
N VAL A 731 -15.63 10.82 37.21
CA VAL A 731 -15.40 12.10 36.51
C VAL A 731 -15.63 11.88 35.02
N LYS A 732 -16.25 12.85 34.34
CA LYS A 732 -16.43 12.78 32.88
C LYS A 732 -15.07 12.77 32.17
N VAL A 733 -14.92 11.94 31.14
CA VAL A 733 -13.65 11.83 30.41
C VAL A 733 -13.21 13.18 29.84
N ALA A 734 -14.13 13.98 29.28
CA ALA A 734 -13.80 15.32 28.78
C ALA A 734 -13.29 16.28 29.88
N GLN A 735 -13.84 16.20 31.10
CA GLN A 735 -13.40 17.03 32.23
C GLN A 735 -12.05 16.58 32.78
N LEU A 736 -11.82 15.26 32.83
CA LEU A 736 -10.54 14.69 33.21
C LEU A 736 -9.46 15.10 32.20
N ALA A 737 -9.72 15.04 30.90
CA ALA A 737 -8.78 15.47 29.86
C ALA A 737 -8.37 16.95 30.03
N GLY A 738 -9.33 17.85 30.27
CA GLY A 738 -9.02 19.27 30.56
C GLY A 738 -8.18 19.45 31.82
N SER A 739 -8.46 18.67 32.87
CA SER A 739 -7.68 18.70 34.12
C SER A 739 -6.26 18.17 33.93
N VAL A 740 -6.09 17.12 33.12
CA VAL A 740 -4.77 16.60 32.74
C VAL A 740 -3.99 17.66 31.97
N ALA A 741 -4.63 18.36 31.02
CA ALA A 741 -3.99 19.40 30.25
C ALA A 741 -3.47 20.55 31.12
N GLU A 742 -4.26 21.01 32.08
CA GLU A 742 -3.89 22.04 33.03
C GLU A 742 -2.78 21.60 34.01
N MET A 743 -2.93 20.42 34.64
CA MET A 743 -2.04 20.02 35.74
C MET A 743 -0.70 19.45 35.28
N SER A 744 -0.62 18.96 34.04
CA SER A 744 0.58 18.30 33.50
C SER A 744 1.23 19.05 32.34
N ALA A 745 0.79 20.28 32.07
CA ALA A 745 1.26 21.08 30.94
C ALA A 745 1.22 20.26 29.63
N TYR A 746 0.04 19.77 29.25
CA TYR A 746 -0.08 18.99 28.01
C TYR A 746 -0.29 19.91 26.80
N HIS A 747 0.66 19.91 25.88
CA HIS A 747 0.68 20.87 24.76
C HIS A 747 -0.01 20.39 23.48
N HIS A 748 -0.44 19.12 23.43
CA HIS A 748 -1.15 18.59 22.27
C HIS A 748 -2.67 18.69 22.43
N GLY A 749 -3.42 18.42 21.35
CA GLY A 749 -4.88 18.51 21.39
C GLY A 749 -5.52 17.54 22.39
N GLU A 750 -6.51 18.03 23.15
CA GLU A 750 -7.23 17.27 24.18
C GLU A 750 -7.88 15.98 23.65
N VAL A 751 -8.22 15.93 22.35
CA VAL A 751 -8.77 14.74 21.70
C VAL A 751 -7.86 13.52 21.86
N SER A 752 -6.54 13.71 21.78
CA SER A 752 -5.57 12.64 22.00
C SER A 752 -5.56 12.15 23.45
N LEU A 753 -5.72 13.06 24.42
CA LEU A 753 -5.86 12.71 25.84
C LEU A 753 -7.15 11.96 26.11
N MET A 754 -8.28 12.41 25.54
CA MET A 754 -9.56 11.72 25.67
C MET A 754 -9.47 10.27 25.17
N MET A 755 -8.83 10.04 24.02
CA MET A 755 -8.60 8.68 23.51
C MET A 755 -7.61 7.89 24.37
N THR A 756 -6.61 8.54 24.96
CA THR A 756 -5.68 7.91 25.91
C THR A 756 -6.40 7.43 27.16
N ILE A 757 -7.28 8.27 27.74
CA ILE A 757 -8.11 7.93 28.90
C ILE A 757 -9.04 6.76 28.58
N ILE A 758 -9.70 6.79 27.41
CA ILE A 758 -10.56 5.69 26.95
C ILE A 758 -9.75 4.39 26.85
N GLY A 759 -8.59 4.42 26.21
CA GLY A 759 -7.71 3.25 26.07
C GLY A 759 -7.25 2.68 27.41
N LEU A 760 -6.94 3.51 28.40
CA LEU A 760 -6.58 3.07 29.76
C LEU A 760 -7.75 2.44 30.54
N ALA A 761 -8.99 2.69 30.11
CA ALA A 761 -10.20 2.20 30.76
C ALA A 761 -10.81 0.96 30.10
N GLN A 762 -10.50 0.68 28.83
CA GLN A 762 -11.05 -0.44 28.07
C GLN A 762 -10.77 -1.80 28.72
N ASN A 763 -11.76 -2.69 28.68
CA ASN A 763 -11.75 -3.98 29.39
C ASN A 763 -12.27 -5.17 28.56
N PHE A 764 -12.42 -5.03 27.24
CA PHE A 764 -12.84 -6.14 26.35
C PHE A 764 -11.63 -6.98 25.90
N VAL A 765 -11.88 -8.21 25.44
CA VAL A 765 -10.82 -9.14 24.99
C VAL A 765 -9.93 -8.52 23.91
N GLY A 766 -8.62 -8.51 24.14
CA GLY A 766 -7.63 -7.90 23.25
C GLY A 766 -7.31 -6.42 23.54
N SER A 767 -7.91 -5.83 24.59
CA SER A 767 -7.52 -4.53 25.16
C SER A 767 -6.55 -4.71 26.35
N ASN A 768 -6.91 -4.30 27.57
CA ASN A 768 -6.07 -4.40 28.76
C ASN A 768 -6.40 -5.66 29.57
N ASN A 769 -5.37 -6.38 30.04
CA ASN A 769 -5.57 -7.42 31.07
C ASN A 769 -5.85 -6.78 32.44
N LEU A 770 -5.25 -5.62 32.69
CA LEU A 770 -5.46 -4.78 33.87
C LEU A 770 -5.68 -3.33 33.45
N ASN A 771 -6.92 -2.87 33.48
CA ASN A 771 -7.27 -1.48 33.22
C ASN A 771 -6.98 -0.59 34.45
N LEU A 772 -6.20 0.48 34.24
CA LEU A 772 -5.82 1.42 35.31
C LEU A 772 -6.95 2.39 35.65
N LEU A 773 -7.87 2.59 34.70
CA LEU A 773 -9.09 3.37 34.86
C LEU A 773 -10.31 2.46 34.69
N GLN A 774 -11.43 2.78 35.35
CA GLN A 774 -12.66 2.01 35.21
C GLN A 774 -13.54 2.57 34.09
N PRO A 775 -14.14 1.71 33.23
CA PRO A 775 -15.04 2.15 32.19
C PRO A 775 -16.46 2.35 32.73
N GLN A 776 -16.83 3.57 33.12
CA GLN A 776 -18.20 3.90 33.55
C GLN A 776 -19.02 4.44 32.38
N GLY A 777 -19.70 3.53 31.67
CA GLY A 777 -20.44 3.80 30.43
C GLY A 777 -19.88 3.02 29.24
N GLN A 778 -20.21 3.45 28.01
CA GLN A 778 -19.80 2.74 26.79
C GLN A 778 -18.39 3.17 26.33
N PHE A 779 -17.34 2.46 26.80
CA PHE A 779 -15.93 2.70 26.44
C PHE A 779 -15.47 1.95 25.18
N GLY A 780 -16.42 1.39 24.45
CA GLY A 780 -16.20 0.63 23.23
C GLY A 780 -16.18 -0.86 23.51
N THR A 781 -16.40 -1.64 22.47
CA THR A 781 -16.69 -3.06 22.58
C THR A 781 -15.77 -3.90 21.72
N ARG A 782 -15.88 -5.23 21.86
CA ARG A 782 -15.15 -6.19 21.02
C ARG A 782 -15.59 -6.12 19.55
N LEU A 783 -16.76 -5.57 19.25
CA LEU A 783 -17.33 -5.51 17.90
C LEU A 783 -16.46 -4.70 16.93
N HIS A 784 -15.92 -3.57 17.41
CA HIS A 784 -15.12 -2.62 16.61
C HIS A 784 -13.72 -2.39 17.18
N GLY A 785 -13.30 -3.18 18.18
CA GLY A 785 -12.02 -2.99 18.86
C GLY A 785 -11.94 -1.63 19.57
N GLY A 786 -13.02 -1.21 20.21
CA GLY A 786 -13.08 0.02 21.00
C GLY A 786 -13.37 1.31 20.23
N LYS A 787 -13.46 1.28 18.89
CA LYS A 787 -13.78 2.48 18.07
C LYS A 787 -15.21 2.98 18.20
N ASP A 788 -16.08 2.13 18.74
CA ASP A 788 -17.48 2.38 19.05
C ASP A 788 -17.68 2.95 20.46
N SER A 789 -16.62 3.40 21.12
CA SER A 789 -16.71 4.17 22.37
C SER A 789 -17.60 5.40 22.18
N ALA A 790 -18.48 5.66 23.14
CA ALA A 790 -19.29 6.86 23.13
C ALA A 790 -18.44 8.13 23.28
N SER A 791 -19.00 9.29 22.89
CA SER A 791 -18.29 10.56 22.99
C SER A 791 -17.80 10.81 24.43
N PRO A 792 -16.55 11.31 24.62
CA PRO A 792 -15.98 11.66 25.93
C PRO A 792 -16.84 12.58 26.81
N ARG A 793 -17.84 13.26 26.21
CA ARG A 793 -18.80 14.13 26.88
C ARG A 793 -19.88 13.37 27.66
N TYR A 794 -20.11 12.09 27.34
CA TYR A 794 -21.18 11.26 27.92
C TYR A 794 -20.69 10.18 28.87
N ILE A 795 -19.42 9.79 28.76
CA ILE A 795 -18.84 8.68 29.54
C ILE A 795 -18.01 9.19 30.72
N PHE A 796 -17.99 8.39 31.78
CA PHE A 796 -17.32 8.70 33.03
C PHE A 796 -16.22 7.67 33.32
N THR A 797 -15.24 8.06 34.10
CA THR A 797 -14.18 7.16 34.53
C THR A 797 -13.76 7.49 35.95
N MET A 798 -13.06 6.55 36.57
CA MET A 798 -12.42 6.73 37.87
C MET A 798 -11.18 5.84 37.96
N LEU A 799 -10.32 6.14 38.93
CA LEU A 799 -9.13 5.36 39.18
C LEU A 799 -9.50 3.94 39.64
N SER A 800 -8.86 2.93 39.06
CA SER A 800 -9.03 1.54 39.50
C SER A 800 -8.54 1.36 40.94
N PRO A 801 -9.24 0.59 41.80
CA PRO A 801 -8.75 0.23 43.13
C PRO A 801 -7.35 -0.41 43.11
N LEU A 802 -7.03 -1.13 42.03
CA LEU A 802 -5.73 -1.77 41.82
C LEU A 802 -4.60 -0.78 41.51
N ALA A 803 -4.91 0.43 41.02
CA ALA A 803 -3.89 1.34 40.50
C ALA A 803 -2.92 1.82 41.59
N ARG A 804 -3.39 2.12 42.81
CA ARG A 804 -2.51 2.55 43.92
C ARG A 804 -1.82 1.39 44.65
N LEU A 805 -2.32 0.16 44.51
CA LEU A 805 -1.57 -1.03 44.94
C LEU A 805 -0.44 -1.32 43.96
N LEU A 806 -0.70 -1.13 42.66
CA LEU A 806 0.27 -1.30 41.60
C LEU A 806 1.36 -0.22 41.64
N PHE A 807 0.99 1.03 41.95
CA PHE A 807 1.86 2.19 42.10
C PHE A 807 1.77 2.77 43.53
N PRO A 808 2.50 2.18 44.51
CA PRO A 808 2.37 2.56 45.90
C PRO A 808 2.78 4.01 46.16
N SER A 809 1.97 4.75 46.92
CA SER A 809 2.19 6.19 47.17
C SER A 809 3.49 6.52 47.90
N VAL A 810 4.08 5.56 48.59
CA VAL A 810 5.39 5.73 49.25
C VAL A 810 6.49 5.99 48.22
N ASP A 811 6.41 5.34 47.06
CA ASP A 811 7.41 5.50 45.99
C ASP A 811 7.37 6.87 45.34
N ASP A 812 6.24 7.59 45.40
CA ASP A 812 6.11 8.94 44.82
C ASP A 812 7.23 9.88 45.33
N ASN A 813 7.76 9.65 46.55
CA ASN A 813 8.86 10.43 47.09
C ASN A 813 10.23 10.08 46.49
N LEU A 814 10.41 8.90 45.92
CA LEU A 814 11.66 8.41 45.34
C LEU A 814 11.79 8.72 43.84
N LEU A 815 10.69 9.10 43.19
CA LEU A 815 10.66 9.34 41.75
C LEU A 815 11.28 10.69 41.38
N LYS A 816 11.91 10.74 40.22
CA LYS A 816 12.40 11.98 39.59
C LYS A 816 11.29 12.61 38.75
N TYR A 817 10.98 13.87 39.05
CA TYR A 817 9.88 14.60 38.41
C TYR A 817 10.35 15.49 37.27
N ASN A 818 9.59 15.50 36.18
CA ASN A 818 9.83 16.42 35.07
C ASN A 818 9.31 17.82 35.41
N TYR A 819 9.91 18.83 34.79
CA TYR A 819 9.47 20.21 34.85
C TYR A 819 9.17 20.71 33.44
N ASP A 820 7.97 21.25 33.25
CA ASP A 820 7.52 21.85 32.00
C ASP A 820 6.83 23.18 32.32
N ASP A 821 7.15 24.24 31.58
CA ASP A 821 6.75 25.63 31.87
C ASP A 821 7.07 26.07 33.32
N ASN A 822 8.19 25.60 33.90
CA ASN A 822 8.55 25.73 35.33
C ASN A 822 7.53 25.12 36.33
N GLN A 823 6.59 24.31 35.86
CA GLN A 823 5.65 23.54 36.69
C GLN A 823 6.15 22.11 36.83
N ARG A 824 6.08 21.56 38.05
CA ARG A 824 6.33 20.13 38.29
C ARG A 824 5.20 19.30 37.68
N VAL A 825 5.53 18.50 36.69
CA VAL A 825 4.58 17.63 35.95
C VAL A 825 4.78 16.18 36.38
N GLU A 826 4.44 15.20 35.54
CA GLU A 826 4.60 13.77 35.83
C GLU A 826 6.07 13.35 36.06
N PRO A 827 6.32 12.24 36.78
CA PRO A 827 7.65 11.66 36.85
C PRO A 827 8.13 11.12 35.50
N GLU A 828 9.45 10.97 35.35
CA GLU A 828 10.05 10.35 34.15
C GLU A 828 9.38 9.01 33.83
N TRP A 829 9.18 8.21 34.88
CA TRP A 829 8.40 6.97 34.89
C TRP A 829 7.91 6.69 36.32
N TYR A 830 6.85 5.91 36.44
CA TYR A 830 6.49 5.30 37.73
C TYR A 830 7.19 3.95 37.91
N ILE A 831 7.34 3.48 39.14
CA ILE A 831 7.88 2.14 39.42
C ILE A 831 6.77 1.23 39.96
N PRO A 832 6.10 0.44 39.10
CA PRO A 832 5.07 -0.47 39.58
C PRO A 832 5.67 -1.64 40.38
N ILE A 833 4.84 -2.39 41.09
CA ILE A 833 5.27 -3.61 41.80
C ILE A 833 5.44 -4.83 40.88
N ILE A 834 4.86 -4.80 39.68
CA ILE A 834 4.98 -5.83 38.63
C ILE A 834 5.22 -5.16 37.26
N PRO A 835 5.86 -5.82 36.29
CA PRO A 835 6.13 -5.24 34.96
C PRO A 835 4.85 -5.12 34.13
N THR A 836 4.19 -3.98 34.23
CA THR A 836 2.93 -3.64 33.55
C THR A 836 3.00 -3.71 32.02
N VAL A 837 4.19 -3.52 31.44
CA VAL A 837 4.41 -3.67 30.00
C VAL A 837 4.15 -5.09 29.51
N LEU A 838 4.38 -6.10 30.36
CA LEU A 838 4.05 -7.51 30.07
C LEU A 838 2.58 -7.79 30.38
N VAL A 839 2.02 -7.18 31.43
CA VAL A 839 0.61 -7.36 31.79
C VAL A 839 -0.32 -6.91 30.66
N ASN A 840 -0.19 -5.65 30.22
CA ASN A 840 -1.09 -5.05 29.24
C ASN A 840 -0.56 -5.11 27.80
N GLY A 841 0.66 -5.62 27.61
CA GLY A 841 1.37 -5.52 26.35
C GLY A 841 1.65 -4.07 25.96
N ALA A 842 2.22 -3.90 24.77
CA ALA A 842 2.42 -2.60 24.18
C ALA A 842 2.49 -2.70 22.65
N ASP A 843 1.87 -1.72 21.98
CA ASP A 843 1.96 -1.54 20.55
C ASP A 843 2.31 -0.08 20.26
N GLY A 844 3.36 0.14 19.48
CA GLY A 844 3.89 1.46 19.21
C GLY A 844 4.78 1.48 17.99
N ILE A 845 4.57 2.44 17.09
CA ILE A 845 5.42 2.66 15.93
C ILE A 845 5.96 4.09 16.05
N GLY A 846 7.26 4.20 16.29
CA GLY A 846 7.98 5.46 16.27
C GLY A 846 8.81 5.61 14.99
N THR A 847 9.65 6.64 14.95
CA THR A 847 10.54 6.87 13.81
C THR A 847 11.66 5.82 13.79
N GLY A 848 11.60 4.92 12.80
CA GLY A 848 12.61 3.86 12.58
C GLY A 848 12.46 2.63 13.47
N TRP A 849 11.61 2.69 14.50
CA TRP A 849 11.42 1.64 15.49
C TRP A 849 9.94 1.25 15.65
N ALA A 850 9.71 -0.01 16.00
CA ALA A 850 8.39 -0.49 16.39
C ALA A 850 8.53 -1.41 17.61
N SER A 851 7.58 -1.30 18.53
CA SER A 851 7.46 -2.18 19.69
C SER A 851 6.15 -2.95 19.60
N ARG A 852 6.23 -4.28 19.68
CA ARG A 852 5.08 -5.18 19.74
C ARG A 852 5.31 -6.21 20.84
N ILE A 853 4.59 -6.03 21.93
CA ILE A 853 4.59 -6.91 23.09
C ILE A 853 3.15 -7.34 23.32
N PRO A 854 2.85 -8.63 23.33
CA PRO A 854 1.51 -9.12 23.64
C PRO A 854 1.25 -9.04 25.15
N ASN A 855 0.02 -9.32 25.55
CA ASN A 855 -0.36 -9.35 26.96
C ASN A 855 0.02 -10.72 27.54
N PHE A 856 0.34 -10.75 28.83
CA PHE A 856 0.65 -11.96 29.59
C PHE A 856 -0.24 -12.06 30.82
N ASP A 857 -0.35 -13.28 31.37
CA ASP A 857 -1.15 -13.50 32.56
C ASP A 857 -0.49 -12.87 33.80
N ILE A 858 -1.32 -12.21 34.62
CA ILE A 858 -0.86 -11.50 35.81
C ILE A 858 -0.33 -12.48 36.84
N ARG A 859 -0.97 -13.66 37.00
CA ARG A 859 -0.59 -14.65 38.01
C ARG A 859 0.70 -15.35 37.62
N GLU A 860 0.92 -15.64 36.34
CA GLU A 860 2.22 -16.13 35.84
C GLU A 860 3.36 -15.14 36.11
N ILE A 861 3.15 -13.85 35.86
CA ILE A 861 4.15 -12.81 36.16
C ILE A 861 4.46 -12.77 37.66
N VAL A 862 3.45 -12.74 38.52
CA VAL A 862 3.63 -12.74 39.98
C VAL A 862 4.35 -14.00 40.46
N SER A 863 4.01 -15.17 39.89
CA SER A 863 4.69 -16.43 40.19
C SER A 863 6.17 -16.38 39.83
N ASN A 864 6.52 -15.87 38.64
CA ASN A 864 7.91 -15.69 38.24
C ASN A 864 8.66 -14.68 39.11
N LEU A 865 8.03 -13.59 39.56
CA LEU A 865 8.63 -12.67 40.51
C LEU A 865 8.91 -13.35 41.87
N HIS A 866 7.99 -14.19 42.37
CA HIS A 866 8.24 -14.98 43.58
C HIS A 866 9.42 -15.95 43.42
N ARG A 867 9.56 -16.61 42.27
CA ARG A 867 10.71 -17.46 41.96
C ARG A 867 12.01 -16.66 42.05
N MET A 868 12.07 -15.49 41.40
CA MET A 868 13.25 -14.63 41.41
C MET A 868 13.56 -14.07 42.81
N LEU A 869 12.54 -13.74 43.60
CA LEU A 869 12.71 -13.36 45.02
C LEU A 869 13.28 -14.50 45.88
N ASN A 870 13.15 -15.75 45.44
CA ASN A 870 13.73 -16.92 46.09
C ASN A 870 15.06 -17.36 45.44
N GLY A 871 15.60 -16.57 44.49
CA GLY A 871 16.88 -16.85 43.81
C GLY A 871 16.78 -17.84 42.64
N GLU A 872 15.57 -18.15 42.17
CA GLU A 872 15.35 -19.05 41.02
C GLU A 872 15.21 -18.28 39.71
N GLU A 873 15.54 -18.94 38.59
CA GLU A 873 15.33 -18.38 37.24
C GLU A 873 13.83 -18.33 36.86
N PRO A 874 13.39 -17.30 36.10
CA PRO A 874 12.02 -17.19 35.64
C PRO A 874 11.70 -18.21 34.54
N LEU A 875 10.49 -18.77 34.58
CA LEU A 875 9.99 -19.68 33.56
C LEU A 875 9.47 -18.92 32.33
N PRO A 876 9.53 -19.53 31.13
CA PRO A 876 8.84 -19.01 29.95
C PRO A 876 7.33 -18.86 30.17
N MET A 877 6.75 -17.78 29.65
CA MET A 877 5.32 -17.47 29.72
C MET A 877 4.72 -17.45 28.32
N LEU A 878 3.47 -17.88 28.19
CA LEU A 878 2.71 -17.76 26.93
C LEU A 878 1.87 -16.48 26.95
N PRO A 879 1.68 -15.82 25.80
CA PRO A 879 0.75 -14.70 25.72
C PRO A 879 -0.66 -15.11 26.17
N SER A 880 -1.31 -14.23 26.93
CA SER A 880 -2.63 -14.47 27.51
C SER A 880 -3.44 -13.19 27.57
N TYR A 881 -4.74 -13.29 27.26
CA TYR A 881 -5.67 -12.16 27.19
C TYR A 881 -6.88 -12.41 28.08
N LYS A 882 -7.20 -11.45 28.97
CA LYS A 882 -8.32 -11.57 29.90
C LYS A 882 -9.63 -11.84 29.16
N GLY A 883 -10.28 -12.97 29.48
CA GLY A 883 -11.57 -13.39 28.92
C GLY A 883 -11.54 -14.02 27.53
N PHE A 884 -10.37 -14.25 26.94
CA PHE A 884 -10.23 -14.97 25.67
C PHE A 884 -10.49 -16.47 25.86
N LYS A 885 -11.27 -17.09 24.98
CA LYS A 885 -11.62 -18.52 25.06
C LYS A 885 -10.85 -19.43 24.11
N GLY A 886 -10.12 -18.86 23.14
CA GLY A 886 -9.36 -19.62 22.15
C GLY A 886 -8.01 -20.09 22.67
N THR A 887 -7.18 -20.65 21.79
CA THR A 887 -5.84 -21.16 22.14
C THR A 887 -4.74 -20.28 21.57
N ILE A 888 -3.62 -20.18 22.30
CA ILE A 888 -2.40 -19.52 21.85
C ILE A 888 -1.25 -20.52 21.98
N ASP A 889 -0.84 -21.08 20.84
CA ASP A 889 0.15 -22.13 20.77
C ASP A 889 1.47 -21.58 20.25
N GLN A 890 2.58 -21.97 20.88
CA GLN A 890 3.91 -21.56 20.42
C GLN A 890 4.32 -22.41 19.20
N LEU A 891 4.60 -21.75 18.08
CA LEU A 891 5.07 -22.42 16.86
C LEU A 891 6.60 -22.44 16.79
N MET A 892 7.22 -21.31 17.10
CA MET A 892 8.67 -21.12 17.13
C MET A 892 9.02 -20.17 18.27
N THR A 893 10.31 -20.01 18.57
CA THR A 893 10.78 -18.97 19.48
C THR A 893 10.21 -17.61 19.06
N ASN A 894 9.50 -16.94 19.97
CA ASN A 894 8.83 -15.65 19.75
C ASN A 894 7.76 -15.60 18.66
N GLN A 895 7.23 -16.73 18.20
CA GLN A 895 6.13 -16.79 17.24
C GLN A 895 5.02 -17.72 17.75
N TYR A 896 3.82 -17.18 17.84
CA TYR A 896 2.65 -17.85 18.39
C TYR A 896 1.53 -17.87 17.36
N MET A 897 0.75 -18.94 17.36
CA MET A 897 -0.50 -19.03 16.62
C MET A 897 -1.66 -18.76 17.57
N ASN A 898 -2.41 -17.71 17.30
CA ASN A 898 -3.61 -17.34 18.04
C ASN A 898 -4.83 -17.84 17.27
N SER A 899 -5.49 -18.85 17.82
CA SER A 899 -6.59 -19.59 17.21
C SER A 899 -7.90 -19.26 17.90
N GLY A 900 -8.92 -18.93 17.11
CA GLY A 900 -10.31 -18.88 17.58
C GLY A 900 -10.89 -20.27 17.84
N GLU A 901 -12.13 -20.32 18.27
CA GLU A 901 -12.85 -21.56 18.59
C GLU A 901 -13.96 -21.79 17.56
N VAL A 902 -14.01 -23.01 17.02
CA VAL A 902 -15.02 -23.46 16.07
C VAL A 902 -15.41 -24.90 16.37
N ALA A 903 -16.71 -25.18 16.37
CA ALA A 903 -17.28 -26.50 16.59
C ALA A 903 -18.28 -26.87 15.49
N ILE A 904 -18.29 -28.14 15.07
CA ILE A 904 -19.31 -28.67 14.16
C ILE A 904 -20.54 -29.04 15.01
N ILE A 905 -21.71 -28.50 14.67
CA ILE A 905 -22.97 -28.84 15.34
C ILE A 905 -23.63 -30.05 14.67
N ASP A 906 -23.71 -30.03 13.34
CA ASP A 906 -24.31 -31.08 12.50
C ASP A 906 -23.66 -31.09 11.11
N SER A 907 -24.09 -31.99 10.21
CA SER A 907 -23.50 -32.16 8.88
C SER A 907 -23.67 -30.96 7.93
N THR A 908 -24.32 -29.89 8.37
CA THR A 908 -24.52 -28.66 7.59
C THR A 908 -24.16 -27.39 8.34
N THR A 909 -23.85 -27.47 9.64
CA THR A 909 -23.78 -26.31 10.53
C THR A 909 -22.54 -26.33 11.41
N ILE A 910 -21.85 -25.18 11.48
CA ILE A 910 -20.77 -24.93 12.42
C ILE A 910 -21.10 -23.74 13.33
N GLU A 911 -20.51 -23.72 14.52
CA GLU A 911 -20.53 -22.61 15.46
C GLU A 911 -19.12 -22.06 15.64
N ILE A 912 -18.95 -20.76 15.41
CA ILE A 912 -17.73 -20.01 15.74
C ILE A 912 -18.02 -19.25 17.04
N SER A 913 -17.48 -19.73 18.16
CA SER A 913 -17.67 -19.17 19.50
C SER A 913 -16.57 -18.18 19.89
N GLU A 914 -15.44 -18.17 19.17
CA GLU A 914 -14.35 -17.24 19.45
C GLU A 914 -13.57 -16.84 18.19
N LEU A 915 -13.18 -15.57 18.07
CA LEU A 915 -12.29 -15.07 17.01
C LEU A 915 -10.88 -14.83 17.56
N PRO A 916 -9.82 -14.96 16.73
CA PRO A 916 -8.47 -14.59 17.13
C PRO A 916 -8.42 -13.21 17.78
N VAL A 917 -7.62 -13.08 18.83
CA VAL A 917 -7.35 -11.78 19.48
C VAL A 917 -6.95 -10.71 18.44
N LYS A 918 -7.50 -9.49 18.59
CA LYS A 918 -7.41 -8.35 17.65
C LYS A 918 -8.09 -8.54 16.29
N THR A 919 -8.90 -9.59 16.13
CA THR A 919 -9.90 -9.69 15.05
C THR A 919 -11.28 -9.30 15.58
N TRP A 920 -11.86 -8.24 15.04
CA TRP A 920 -13.11 -7.64 15.55
C TRP A 920 -14.33 -8.23 14.86
N THR A 921 -15.41 -8.47 15.62
CA THR A 921 -16.61 -9.18 15.17
C THR A 921 -17.23 -8.58 13.91
N GLN A 922 -17.40 -7.25 13.86
CA GLN A 922 -18.01 -6.58 12.70
C GLN A 922 -17.07 -6.61 11.48
N THR A 923 -15.77 -6.40 11.68
CA THR A 923 -14.78 -6.45 10.61
C THR A 923 -14.67 -7.87 10.02
N TYR A 924 -14.77 -8.89 10.85
CA TYR A 924 -14.77 -10.29 10.43
C TYR A 924 -16.02 -10.62 9.60
N LYS A 925 -17.20 -10.18 10.05
CA LYS A 925 -18.45 -10.31 9.29
C LYS A 925 -18.32 -9.71 7.89
N GLU A 926 -17.93 -8.44 7.79
CA GLU A 926 -17.86 -7.70 6.52
C GLU A 926 -16.82 -8.25 5.55
N ASN A 927 -15.66 -8.70 6.06
CA ASN A 927 -14.51 -9.07 5.20
C ASN A 927 -14.34 -10.58 5.01
N VAL A 928 -15.04 -11.41 5.78
CA VAL A 928 -14.91 -12.88 5.72
C VAL A 928 -16.26 -13.52 5.42
N LEU A 929 -17.27 -13.36 6.29
CA LEU A 929 -18.55 -14.05 6.13
C LEU A 929 -19.39 -13.52 4.96
N GLU A 930 -19.50 -12.20 4.80
CA GLU A 930 -20.26 -11.58 3.70
C GLU A 930 -19.71 -11.97 2.30
N PRO A 931 -18.38 -11.96 2.05
CA PRO A 931 -17.81 -12.49 0.82
C PRO A 931 -18.03 -14.00 0.62
N MET A 932 -18.01 -14.79 1.70
CA MET A 932 -18.26 -16.23 1.63
C MET A 932 -19.73 -16.54 1.36
N LEU A 933 -20.66 -15.66 1.71
CA LEU A 933 -22.09 -15.82 1.43
C LEU A 933 -22.43 -15.41 -0.01
N ASN A 934 -22.02 -14.20 -0.41
CA ASN A 934 -22.44 -13.61 -1.69
C ASN A 934 -21.53 -13.98 -2.87
N GLY A 935 -20.30 -14.39 -2.59
CA GLY A 935 -19.24 -14.50 -3.58
C GLY A 935 -18.72 -13.12 -4.05
N THR A 936 -17.46 -13.08 -4.46
CA THR A 936 -16.80 -11.90 -5.05
C THR A 936 -15.93 -12.34 -6.24
N GLU A 937 -15.38 -11.40 -7.00
CA GLU A 937 -14.41 -11.71 -8.07
C GLU A 937 -13.21 -12.58 -7.61
N LYS A 938 -12.93 -12.62 -6.29
CA LYS A 938 -11.78 -13.33 -5.71
C LYS A 938 -12.14 -14.51 -4.80
N VAL A 939 -13.36 -14.56 -4.28
CA VAL A 939 -13.80 -15.55 -3.28
C VAL A 939 -15.09 -16.17 -3.78
N GLN A 940 -15.10 -17.48 -4.02
CA GLN A 940 -16.33 -18.18 -4.36
C GLN A 940 -17.26 -18.25 -3.15
N ALA A 941 -18.57 -18.23 -3.40
CA ALA A 941 -19.56 -18.45 -2.36
C ALA A 941 -19.38 -19.87 -1.78
N LEU A 942 -19.22 -19.95 -0.47
CA LEU A 942 -18.94 -21.16 0.29
C LEU A 942 -20.07 -21.48 1.28
N ILE A 943 -20.66 -20.46 1.90
CA ILE A 943 -21.71 -20.62 2.93
C ILE A 943 -23.08 -20.28 2.36
N THR A 944 -24.13 -20.89 2.91
CA THR A 944 -25.52 -20.66 2.47
C THR A 944 -26.25 -19.63 3.32
N ASP A 945 -25.94 -19.57 4.61
CA ASP A 945 -26.53 -18.64 5.58
C ASP A 945 -25.61 -18.51 6.81
N TYR A 946 -25.75 -17.44 7.57
CA TYR A 946 -25.16 -17.36 8.92
C TYR A 946 -26.06 -16.56 9.86
N LYS A 947 -26.08 -16.96 11.14
CA LYS A 947 -26.83 -16.29 12.20
C LYS A 947 -25.89 -15.72 13.25
N GLU A 948 -26.27 -14.56 13.77
CA GLU A 948 -25.48 -13.79 14.73
C GLU A 948 -26.12 -13.87 16.12
N TYR A 949 -25.34 -14.39 17.08
CA TYR A 949 -25.75 -14.48 18.49
C TYR A 949 -24.70 -13.89 19.44
N HIS A 950 -23.75 -13.13 18.90
CA HIS A 950 -22.72 -12.45 19.67
C HIS A 950 -23.31 -11.30 20.50
N THR A 951 -22.61 -10.94 21.57
CA THR A 951 -22.91 -9.76 22.40
C THR A 951 -21.86 -8.67 22.15
N ASP A 952 -21.90 -7.59 22.92
CA ASP A 952 -20.84 -6.58 23.00
C ASP A 952 -19.50 -7.15 23.53
N THR A 953 -19.54 -8.28 24.24
CA THR A 953 -18.38 -8.91 24.89
C THR A 953 -17.99 -10.27 24.30
N THR A 954 -18.97 -11.05 23.83
CA THR A 954 -18.78 -12.44 23.37
C THR A 954 -19.00 -12.60 21.87
N VAL A 955 -18.30 -13.55 21.26
CA VAL A 955 -18.47 -13.91 19.84
C VAL A 955 -19.38 -15.14 19.74
N ARG A 956 -20.28 -15.14 18.76
CA ARG A 956 -21.04 -16.33 18.36
C ARG A 956 -21.64 -16.16 16.96
N PHE A 957 -21.15 -16.96 16.02
CA PHE A 957 -21.73 -17.09 14.68
C PHE A 957 -22.12 -18.54 14.43
N VAL A 958 -23.36 -18.77 13.99
CA VAL A 958 -23.82 -20.10 13.54
C VAL A 958 -23.88 -20.07 12.02
N VAL A 959 -22.95 -20.75 11.36
CA VAL A 959 -22.76 -20.71 9.91
C VAL A 959 -23.30 -22.00 9.30
N LYS A 960 -24.12 -21.86 8.26
CA LYS A 960 -24.68 -22.97 7.50
C LYS A 960 -24.03 -23.08 6.13
N MET A 961 -23.84 -24.32 5.69
CA MET A 961 -23.36 -24.66 4.35
C MET A 961 -23.98 -25.97 3.87
N THR A 962 -23.72 -26.36 2.62
CA THR A 962 -24.13 -27.68 2.13
C THR A 962 -23.22 -28.76 2.70
N GLU A 963 -23.73 -29.99 2.86
CA GLU A 963 -23.00 -31.11 3.46
C GLU A 963 -21.67 -31.39 2.74
N GLU A 964 -21.69 -31.39 1.41
CA GLU A 964 -20.48 -31.53 0.58
C GLU A 964 -19.43 -30.43 0.88
N ARG A 965 -19.87 -29.18 1.04
CA ARG A 965 -18.96 -28.05 1.34
C ARG A 965 -18.43 -28.10 2.76
N LEU A 966 -19.20 -28.61 3.72
CA LEU A 966 -18.72 -28.80 5.08
C LEU A 966 -17.62 -29.87 5.13
N MET A 967 -17.82 -31.00 4.42
CA MET A 967 -16.79 -32.04 4.32
C MET A 967 -15.50 -31.52 3.65
N GLU A 968 -15.63 -30.72 2.58
CA GLU A 968 -14.49 -30.05 1.95
C GLU A 968 -13.78 -29.07 2.91
N ALA A 969 -14.54 -28.30 3.69
CA ALA A 969 -14.02 -27.33 4.63
C ALA A 969 -13.33 -28.00 5.83
N GLU A 970 -13.87 -29.12 6.31
CA GLU A 970 -13.28 -29.94 7.37
C GLU A 970 -11.97 -30.57 6.89
N ALA A 971 -11.96 -31.17 5.69
CA ALA A 971 -10.75 -31.74 5.08
C ALA A 971 -9.64 -30.69 4.86
N ALA A 972 -10.01 -29.44 4.57
CA ALA A 972 -9.08 -28.32 4.42
C ALA A 972 -8.64 -27.69 5.76
N GLY A 973 -9.34 -28.00 6.86
CA GLY A 973 -9.19 -27.43 8.19
C GLY A 973 -10.04 -26.17 8.41
N LEU A 974 -10.98 -26.23 9.36
CA LEU A 974 -11.96 -25.17 9.61
C LEU A 974 -11.30 -23.83 10.00
N HIS A 975 -10.26 -23.84 10.83
CA HIS A 975 -9.54 -22.61 11.19
C HIS A 975 -8.95 -21.89 9.99
N LYS A 976 -8.42 -22.64 9.02
CA LYS A 976 -7.83 -22.09 7.80
C LYS A 976 -8.90 -21.56 6.85
N VAL A 977 -9.98 -22.32 6.66
CA VAL A 977 -11.09 -21.96 5.78
C VAL A 977 -11.77 -20.68 6.27
N PHE A 978 -12.10 -20.62 7.56
CA PHE A 978 -12.78 -19.48 8.18
C PHE A 978 -11.83 -18.38 8.67
N LYS A 979 -10.51 -18.49 8.41
CA LYS A 979 -9.51 -17.50 8.84
C LYS A 979 -9.54 -17.21 10.35
N LEU A 980 -9.74 -18.26 11.14
CA LEU A 980 -9.79 -18.22 12.61
C LEU A 980 -8.39 -18.40 13.22
N GLN A 981 -7.34 -18.04 12.50
CA GLN A 981 -5.95 -18.14 12.94
C GLN A 981 -5.17 -16.89 12.54
N GLN A 982 -4.43 -16.35 13.50
CA GLN A 982 -3.56 -15.18 13.29
C GLN A 982 -2.21 -15.40 13.97
N SER A 983 -1.13 -15.06 13.28
CA SER A 983 0.22 -15.09 13.86
C SER A 983 0.43 -13.91 14.81
N LEU A 984 0.88 -14.17 16.03
CA LEU A 984 1.41 -13.18 16.97
C LEU A 984 2.93 -13.34 17.03
N THR A 985 3.68 -12.24 17.04
CA THR A 985 5.15 -12.26 17.05
C THR A 985 5.72 -11.32 18.10
N CYS A 986 6.71 -11.79 18.84
CA CYS A 986 7.49 -11.02 19.83
C CYS A 986 8.89 -10.63 19.29
N ASN A 987 9.10 -10.61 17.97
CA ASN A 987 10.43 -10.34 17.40
C ASN A 987 10.87 -8.86 17.50
N SER A 988 9.98 -7.97 17.95
CA SER A 988 10.19 -6.52 17.99
C SER A 988 9.84 -5.96 19.37
N MET A 989 10.45 -6.52 20.42
CA MET A 989 10.31 -6.00 21.79
C MET A 989 11.34 -4.89 21.98
N VAL A 990 10.92 -3.64 21.76
CA VAL A 990 11.79 -2.47 21.90
C VAL A 990 11.20 -1.56 22.96
N LEU A 991 11.96 -1.29 24.00
CA LEU A 991 11.52 -0.50 25.15
C LEU A 991 12.55 0.59 25.45
N PHE A 992 12.09 1.73 25.96
CA PHE A 992 13.00 2.63 26.67
C PHE A 992 13.41 2.00 27.99
N ASP A 993 14.70 1.97 28.28
CA ASP A 993 15.19 1.61 29.61
C ASP A 993 14.95 2.74 30.62
N HIS A 994 15.37 2.50 31.87
CA HIS A 994 15.22 3.46 32.97
C HIS A 994 16.05 4.74 32.80
N VAL A 995 17.01 4.77 31.86
CA VAL A 995 17.85 5.94 31.55
C VAL A 995 17.45 6.64 30.24
N GLY A 996 16.35 6.23 29.62
CA GLY A 996 15.81 6.86 28.41
C GLY A 996 16.51 6.45 27.11
N SER A 997 17.16 5.29 27.06
CA SER A 997 17.75 4.69 25.85
C SER A 997 16.90 3.54 25.31
N LEU A 998 16.83 3.40 23.98
CA LEU A 998 16.09 2.29 23.36
C LEU A 998 16.92 1.00 23.41
N LYS A 999 16.33 -0.05 23.98
CA LYS A 999 16.91 -1.40 24.03
C LYS A 999 15.95 -2.39 23.36
N LYS A 1000 16.51 -3.26 22.51
CA LYS A 1000 15.80 -4.41 21.94
C LYS A 1000 16.01 -5.63 22.85
N TYR A 1001 14.93 -6.34 23.13
CA TYR A 1001 14.93 -7.58 23.89
C TYR A 1001 14.65 -8.76 22.96
N GLU A 1002 15.39 -9.84 23.13
CA GLU A 1002 15.17 -11.09 22.40
C GLU A 1002 14.17 -11.98 23.14
N PHE A 1003 14.18 -11.99 24.48
CA PHE A 1003 13.28 -12.80 25.28
C PHE A 1003 12.46 -11.98 26.28
N VAL A 1004 11.26 -12.46 26.61
CA VAL A 1004 10.36 -11.81 27.60
C VAL A 1004 10.97 -11.86 29.00
N GLN A 1005 11.73 -12.93 29.28
CA GLN A 1005 12.45 -13.13 30.54
C GLN A 1005 13.51 -12.04 30.75
N ASP A 1006 14.12 -11.53 29.69
CA ASP A 1006 15.11 -10.44 29.78
C ASP A 1006 14.44 -9.13 30.23
N VAL A 1007 13.22 -8.86 29.75
CA VAL A 1007 12.40 -7.72 30.20
C VAL A 1007 12.06 -7.86 31.68
N LEU A 1008 11.68 -9.07 32.11
CA LEU A 1008 11.36 -9.37 33.51
C LEU A 1008 12.59 -9.21 34.43
N LYS A 1009 13.75 -9.68 34.00
CA LYS A 1009 15.03 -9.56 34.73
C LYS A 1009 15.46 -8.10 34.91
N ASP A 1010 15.51 -7.33 33.83
CA ASP A 1010 15.89 -5.91 33.90
C ASP A 1010 14.93 -5.11 34.79
N PHE A 1011 13.62 -5.40 34.73
CA PHE A 1011 12.64 -4.80 35.64
C PHE A 1011 12.87 -5.22 37.09
N PHE A 1012 13.12 -6.51 37.34
CA PHE A 1012 13.30 -7.05 38.68
C PHE A 1012 14.49 -6.40 39.40
N ASP A 1013 15.64 -6.32 38.73
CA ASP A 1013 16.86 -5.74 39.30
C ASP A 1013 16.66 -4.27 39.68
N LEU A 1014 15.96 -3.52 38.83
CA LEU A 1014 15.61 -2.12 39.11
C LEU A 1014 14.63 -2.03 40.28
N ARG A 1015 13.58 -2.84 40.27
CA ARG A 1015 12.55 -2.80 41.31
C ARG A 1015 13.10 -3.16 42.68
N MET A 1016 13.99 -4.16 42.75
CA MET A 1016 14.68 -4.55 43.98
C MET A 1016 15.49 -3.39 44.56
N LYS A 1017 16.23 -2.64 43.73
CA LYS A 1017 16.94 -1.42 44.16
C LYS A 1017 15.97 -0.38 44.74
N TYR A 1018 14.80 -0.21 44.15
CA TYR A 1018 13.79 0.71 44.66
C TYR A 1018 13.17 0.25 45.99
N TYR A 1019 13.07 -1.06 46.25
CA TYR A 1019 12.67 -1.55 47.57
C TYR A 1019 13.71 -1.28 48.66
N VAL A 1020 15.01 -1.31 48.32
CA VAL A 1020 16.08 -0.86 49.23
C VAL A 1020 15.88 0.63 49.56
N LEU A 1021 15.78 1.48 48.53
CA LEU A 1021 15.55 2.92 48.70
C LEU A 1021 14.26 3.23 49.48
N ARG A 1022 13.19 2.47 49.23
CA ARG A 1022 11.94 2.59 49.96
C ARG A 1022 12.10 2.23 51.43
N LYS A 1023 12.76 1.10 51.74
CA LYS A 1023 13.01 0.69 53.12
C LYS A 1023 13.79 1.78 53.86
N ASP A 1024 14.84 2.32 53.24
CA ASP A 1024 15.66 3.38 53.83
C ASP A 1024 14.85 4.66 54.06
N TRP A 1025 14.01 5.06 53.09
CA TRP A 1025 13.14 6.22 53.23
C TRP A 1025 12.09 6.04 54.33
N LEU A 1026 11.45 4.87 54.39
CA LEU A 1026 10.46 4.55 55.42
C LEU A 1026 11.10 4.49 56.81
N ALA A 1027 12.28 3.88 56.95
CA ALA A 1027 13.02 3.81 58.20
C ALA A 1027 13.43 5.22 58.67
N GLY A 1028 13.93 6.06 57.76
CA GLY A 1028 14.28 7.45 58.07
C GLY A 1028 13.06 8.30 58.45
N MET A 1029 11.94 8.17 57.74
CA MET A 1029 10.71 8.91 58.05
C MET A 1029 10.09 8.45 59.39
N LEU A 1030 9.98 7.14 59.62
CA LEU A 1030 9.50 6.60 60.89
C LEU A 1030 10.44 6.94 62.04
N GLY A 1031 11.75 6.95 61.81
CA GLY A 1031 12.75 7.44 62.76
C GLY A 1031 12.51 8.90 63.15
N ALA A 1032 12.29 9.77 62.15
CA ALA A 1032 11.98 11.19 62.39
C ALA A 1032 10.63 11.39 63.10
N GLU A 1033 9.58 10.65 62.73
CA GLU A 1033 8.27 10.67 63.41
C GLU A 1033 8.38 10.18 64.87
N SER A 1034 9.14 9.11 65.09
CA SER A 1034 9.42 8.55 66.42
C SER A 1034 10.18 9.54 67.30
N ALA A 1035 11.22 10.20 66.75
CA ALA A 1035 11.97 11.25 67.44
C ALA A 1035 11.08 12.44 67.79
N LYS A 1036 10.22 12.89 66.86
CA LYS A 1036 9.27 13.97 67.09
C LYS A 1036 8.30 13.66 68.24
N LEU A 1037 7.68 12.47 68.23
CA LEU A 1037 6.77 12.02 69.30
C LEU A 1037 7.50 11.81 70.62
N THR A 1038 8.74 11.31 70.58
CA THR A 1038 9.59 11.17 71.77
C THR A 1038 9.88 12.52 72.41
N ASN A 1039 10.21 13.53 71.60
CA ASN A 1039 10.42 14.90 72.07
C ASN A 1039 9.14 15.56 72.58
N GLN A 1040 7.98 15.32 71.94
CA GLN A 1040 6.70 15.80 72.44
C GLN A 1040 6.31 15.16 73.77
N ALA A 1041 6.46 13.84 73.90
CA ALA A 1041 6.19 13.12 75.14
C ALA A 1041 7.15 13.58 76.25
N ARG A 1042 8.44 13.74 75.95
CA ARG A 1042 9.46 14.26 76.87
C ARG A 1042 9.12 15.68 77.34
N PHE A 1043 8.78 16.58 76.41
CA PHE A 1043 8.41 17.96 76.71
C PHE A 1043 7.20 18.05 77.64
N ILE A 1044 6.14 17.28 77.37
CA ILE A 1044 4.93 17.25 78.22
C ILE A 1044 5.24 16.62 79.60
N LEU A 1045 6.02 15.55 79.65
CA LEU A 1045 6.42 14.90 80.90
C LEU A 1045 7.26 15.83 81.79
N GLU A 1046 8.30 16.44 81.23
CA GLU A 1046 9.18 17.38 81.93
C GLU A 1046 8.41 18.65 82.34
N LYS A 1047 7.41 19.06 81.56
CA LYS A 1047 6.52 20.18 81.93
C LYS A 1047 5.62 19.86 83.11
N ILE A 1048 5.01 18.68 83.14
CA ILE A 1048 4.15 18.21 84.25
C ILE A 1048 4.99 17.97 85.52
N GLN A 1049 6.21 17.48 85.39
CA GLN A 1049 7.12 17.21 86.50
C GLN A 1049 7.78 18.48 87.08
N GLY A 1050 7.57 19.64 86.46
CA GLY A 1050 8.16 20.92 86.88
C GLY A 1050 9.63 21.10 86.51
N THR A 1051 10.23 20.15 85.79
CA THR A 1051 11.61 20.17 85.30
C THR A 1051 11.81 21.20 84.18
N LEU A 1052 10.74 21.52 83.43
CA LEU A 1052 10.74 22.47 82.31
C LEU A 1052 9.81 23.67 82.58
N VAL A 1053 10.37 24.86 82.77
CA VAL A 1053 9.63 26.11 83.02
C VAL A 1053 9.67 27.02 81.79
N ILE A 1054 8.49 27.33 81.23
CA ILE A 1054 8.32 28.09 79.98
C ILE A 1054 7.60 29.43 80.19
N GLU A 1055 7.00 29.63 81.37
CA GLU A 1055 6.26 30.81 81.75
C GLU A 1055 7.19 32.04 81.80
N ASN A 1056 6.73 33.17 81.25
CA ASN A 1056 7.41 34.46 81.33
C ASN A 1056 8.86 34.50 80.79
N LYS A 1057 9.21 33.61 79.84
CA LYS A 1057 10.51 33.61 79.15
C LYS A 1057 10.39 34.16 77.71
N PRO A 1058 11.34 34.99 77.24
CA PRO A 1058 11.42 35.38 75.84
C PRO A 1058 11.61 34.18 74.92
N LYS A 1059 10.95 34.17 73.74
CA LYS A 1059 11.03 33.08 72.75
C LYS A 1059 12.47 32.70 72.38
N LYS A 1060 13.38 33.68 72.25
CA LYS A 1060 14.80 33.44 71.95
C LYS A 1060 15.50 32.64 73.06
N GLN A 1061 15.16 32.91 74.33
CA GLN A 1061 15.70 32.19 75.47
C GLN A 1061 15.11 30.76 75.59
N LEU A 1062 13.83 30.57 75.22
CA LEU A 1062 13.22 29.24 75.14
C LEU A 1062 13.89 28.35 74.10
N ILE A 1063 14.21 28.90 72.91
CA ILE A 1063 14.91 28.17 71.85
C ILE A 1063 16.33 27.76 72.31
N LEU A 1064 17.06 28.66 72.98
CA LEU A 1064 18.38 28.34 73.57
C LEU A 1064 18.28 27.24 74.63
N MET A 1065 17.32 27.36 75.54
CA MET A 1065 17.09 26.37 76.60
C MET A 1065 16.75 24.99 76.05
N LEU A 1066 15.89 24.89 75.04
CA LEU A 1066 15.56 23.61 74.40
C LEU A 1066 16.77 23.00 73.69
N THR A 1067 17.62 23.84 73.09
CA THR A 1067 18.88 23.41 72.47
C THR A 1067 19.86 22.87 73.51
N GLU A 1068 20.04 23.56 74.65
CA GLU A 1068 20.89 23.12 75.76
C GLU A 1068 20.38 21.84 76.42
N MET A 1069 19.07 21.65 76.50
CA MET A 1069 18.43 20.43 77.04
C MET A 1069 18.46 19.24 76.05
N GLY A 1070 19.04 19.42 74.86
CA GLY A 1070 19.19 18.37 73.85
C GLY A 1070 17.86 17.96 73.21
N TYR A 1071 16.94 18.90 73.00
CA TYR A 1071 15.79 18.67 72.12
C TYR A 1071 16.24 18.83 70.66
N ASP A 1072 15.72 17.97 69.78
CA ASP A 1072 15.97 18.10 68.34
C ASP A 1072 15.15 19.24 67.73
N SER A 1073 15.74 19.96 66.77
CA SER A 1073 14.96 20.79 65.84
C SER A 1073 14.01 19.88 65.04
N ASP A 1074 12.79 20.32 64.71
CA ASP A 1074 11.69 19.47 64.18
C ASP A 1074 12.20 18.31 63.29
N PRO A 1075 12.30 17.08 63.84
CA PRO A 1075 13.02 16.00 63.18
C PRO A 1075 12.45 15.64 61.81
N VAL A 1076 11.12 15.75 61.66
CA VAL A 1076 10.42 15.45 60.40
C VAL A 1076 10.71 16.52 59.35
N LYS A 1077 10.75 17.78 59.75
CA LYS A 1077 11.06 18.90 58.86
C LYS A 1077 12.53 18.85 58.44
N ALA A 1078 13.44 18.66 59.39
CA ALA A 1078 14.87 18.51 59.13
C ALA A 1078 15.16 17.33 58.19
N TRP A 1079 14.51 16.18 58.41
CA TRP A 1079 14.62 15.02 57.52
C TRP A 1079 14.13 15.33 56.10
N LYS A 1080 12.94 15.96 55.96
CA LYS A 1080 12.41 16.33 54.63
C LYS A 1080 13.32 17.33 53.90
N GLU A 1081 13.83 18.33 54.59
CA GLU A 1081 14.75 19.33 54.02
C GLU A 1081 16.08 18.69 53.60
N ALA A 1082 16.61 17.73 54.37
CA ALA A 1082 17.80 16.98 53.99
C ALA A 1082 17.57 16.16 52.70
N GLN A 1083 16.39 15.51 52.59
CA GLN A 1083 16.01 14.74 51.40
C GLN A 1083 15.72 15.62 50.17
N GLU A 1084 15.35 16.89 50.36
CA GLU A 1084 15.20 17.87 49.27
C GLU A 1084 16.55 18.44 48.81
N LYS A 1085 17.50 18.65 49.72
CA LYS A 1085 18.88 19.08 49.40
C LYS A 1085 19.67 18.05 48.60
N ASP A 1086 19.50 16.76 48.89
CA ASP A 1086 20.18 15.68 48.14
C ASP A 1086 19.54 15.42 46.74
N LYS A 1087 18.35 15.96 46.46
CA LYS A 1087 17.64 15.80 45.17
C LYS A 1087 17.84 16.96 44.20
N VAL A 1088 18.43 18.06 44.67
CA VAL A 1088 18.62 19.29 43.91
C VAL A 1088 20.06 19.76 44.12
N GLU A 1089 20.99 19.29 43.29
CA GLU A 1089 22.36 19.84 43.26
C GLU A 1089 22.41 21.28 42.71
N GLU A 1090 21.28 21.84 42.24
CA GLU A 1090 21.22 23.22 41.76
C GLU A 1090 19.98 23.94 42.29
N VAL A 1091 20.17 24.67 43.40
CA VAL A 1091 19.68 26.02 43.70
C VAL A 1091 19.96 26.25 45.19
N LYS A 1092 20.95 27.10 45.48
CA LYS A 1092 21.19 27.63 46.82
C LYS A 1092 20.06 28.60 47.16
N ASP A 1093 19.04 28.13 47.86
CA ASP A 1093 18.16 29.01 48.63
C ASP A 1093 18.73 29.19 50.05
N GLU A 1094 19.01 30.45 50.42
CA GLU A 1094 19.20 30.85 51.82
C GLU A 1094 17.86 30.74 52.57
N ALA A 1095 17.48 29.51 52.93
CA ALA A 1095 16.39 29.29 53.87
C ALA A 1095 16.92 29.37 55.31
N THR A 1096 16.46 30.40 56.02
CA THR A 1096 16.48 30.61 57.48
C THR A 1096 17.09 29.47 58.31
N THR A 1097 18.41 29.50 58.50
CA THR A 1097 19.20 28.52 59.25
C THR A 1097 19.11 28.77 60.76
N GLY A 1098 17.98 28.43 61.37
CA GLY A 1098 17.82 28.42 62.83
C GLY A 1098 17.05 27.18 63.31
N PRO A 1099 17.29 26.68 64.55
CA PRO A 1099 16.55 25.56 65.12
C PRO A 1099 15.03 25.84 65.20
N ASP A 1100 14.21 24.91 64.70
CA ASP A 1100 12.75 25.01 64.67
C ASP A 1100 12.10 24.11 65.75
N TYR A 1101 11.72 24.72 66.87
CA TYR A 1101 11.01 24.04 67.97
C TYR A 1101 9.50 24.33 68.00
N ASN A 1102 8.93 24.87 66.91
CA ASN A 1102 7.51 25.25 66.90
C ASN A 1102 6.58 24.03 67.12
N TYR A 1103 7.01 22.82 66.77
CA TYR A 1103 6.24 21.58 67.00
C TYR A 1103 6.07 21.21 68.49
N LEU A 1104 6.89 21.78 69.37
CA LEU A 1104 6.77 21.67 70.82
C LEU A 1104 6.03 22.88 71.41
N LEU A 1105 6.43 24.08 70.97
CA LEU A 1105 5.93 25.35 71.55
C LEU A 1105 4.49 25.69 71.15
N ASN A 1106 4.00 25.17 70.03
CA ASN A 1106 2.62 25.39 69.57
C ASN A 1106 1.65 24.33 70.10
N MET A 1107 2.09 23.43 71.00
CA MET A 1107 1.20 22.43 71.59
C MET A 1107 0.15 23.12 72.49
N PRO A 1108 -1.15 22.86 72.28
CA PRO A 1108 -2.21 23.43 73.12
C PRO A 1108 -2.11 23.00 74.59
N MET A 1109 -2.50 23.87 75.53
CA MET A 1109 -2.39 23.61 76.98
C MET A 1109 -3.09 22.32 77.46
N TRP A 1110 -4.17 21.90 76.78
CA TRP A 1110 -4.90 20.68 77.11
C TRP A 1110 -4.11 19.39 76.82
N TYR A 1111 -2.97 19.45 76.13
CA TYR A 1111 -2.06 18.32 75.99
C TYR A 1111 -1.42 17.88 77.33
N LEU A 1112 -1.51 18.73 78.36
CA LEU A 1112 -1.06 18.44 79.72
C LEU A 1112 -2.06 17.56 80.52
N THR A 1113 -3.25 17.25 79.98
CA THR A 1113 -4.18 16.34 80.66
C THR A 1113 -3.65 14.91 80.68
N LYS A 1114 -4.14 14.10 81.63
CA LYS A 1114 -3.71 12.72 81.80
C LYS A 1114 -3.97 11.90 80.53
N GLU A 1115 -5.15 12.06 79.92
CA GLU A 1115 -5.57 11.32 78.73
C GLU A 1115 -4.64 11.61 77.54
N LYS A 1116 -4.29 12.88 77.31
CA LYS A 1116 -3.42 13.24 76.19
C LYS A 1116 -1.96 12.88 76.39
N LYS A 1117 -1.45 12.99 77.62
CA LYS A 1117 -0.14 12.44 77.95
C LYS A 1117 -0.06 10.94 77.64
N GLU A 1118 -1.03 10.16 78.12
CA GLU A 1118 -1.08 8.71 77.89
C GLU A 1118 -1.24 8.38 76.40
N GLU A 1119 -2.07 9.13 75.67
CA GLU A 1119 -2.24 8.98 74.23
C GLU A 1119 -0.94 9.26 73.46
N LEU A 1120 -0.23 10.35 73.77
CA LEU A 1120 1.07 10.66 73.15
C LEU A 1120 2.13 9.60 73.43
N CYS A 1121 2.19 9.08 74.67
CA CYS A 1121 3.10 8.00 75.02
C CYS A 1121 2.76 6.72 74.22
N LYS A 1122 1.46 6.38 74.10
CA LYS A 1122 1.01 5.26 73.27
C LYS A 1122 1.36 5.45 71.79
N GLN A 1123 1.18 6.65 71.25
CA GLN A 1123 1.54 6.98 69.87
C GLN A 1123 3.04 6.83 69.62
N ARG A 1124 3.88 7.31 70.54
CA ARG A 1124 5.33 7.12 70.52
C ARG A 1124 5.69 5.63 70.50
N ASP A 1125 5.16 4.86 71.45
CA ASP A 1125 5.50 3.44 71.60
C ASP A 1125 5.04 2.61 70.40
N ALA A 1126 3.86 2.95 69.84
CA ALA A 1126 3.36 2.35 68.61
C ALA A 1126 4.29 2.64 67.42
N LYS A 1127 4.71 3.89 67.24
CA LYS A 1127 5.62 4.30 66.16
C LYS A 1127 7.02 3.70 66.28
N MET A 1128 7.54 3.59 67.50
CA MET A 1128 8.82 2.92 67.76
C MET A 1128 8.72 1.41 67.49
N THR A 1129 7.59 0.79 67.81
CA THR A 1129 7.32 -0.62 67.46
C THR A 1129 7.23 -0.82 65.95
N GLU A 1130 6.58 0.10 65.23
CA GLU A 1130 6.50 0.10 63.76
C GLU A 1130 7.90 0.18 63.13
N LEU A 1131 8.75 1.09 63.60
CA LEU A 1131 10.14 1.23 63.16
C LEU A 1131 10.94 -0.06 63.41
N ASN A 1132 10.93 -0.59 64.64
CA ASN A 1132 11.63 -1.83 64.98
C ASN A 1132 11.15 -3.03 64.16
N THR A 1133 9.87 -3.04 63.76
CA THR A 1133 9.31 -4.09 62.89
C THR A 1133 9.82 -3.94 61.46
N LEU A 1134 9.87 -2.72 60.94
CA LEU A 1134 10.38 -2.43 59.60
C LEU A 1134 11.87 -2.74 59.47
N GLU A 1135 12.68 -2.41 60.47
CA GLU A 1135 14.13 -2.68 60.46
C GLU A 1135 14.45 -4.18 60.30
N LYS A 1136 13.63 -5.04 60.93
CA LYS A 1136 13.74 -6.51 60.86
C LYS A 1136 13.33 -7.10 59.50
N LYS A 1137 12.52 -6.41 58.70
CA LYS A 1137 12.09 -6.89 57.39
C LYS A 1137 13.19 -6.72 56.34
N SER A 1138 13.38 -7.67 55.45
CA SER A 1138 14.21 -7.45 54.25
C SER A 1138 13.43 -6.65 53.19
N PRO A 1139 14.13 -5.98 52.24
CA PRO A 1139 13.48 -5.38 51.08
C PRO A 1139 12.62 -6.36 50.27
N ALA A 1140 13.03 -7.63 50.21
CA ALA A 1140 12.29 -8.70 49.55
C ALA A 1140 10.96 -9.02 50.28
N ASP A 1141 10.94 -8.95 51.62
CA ASP A 1141 9.71 -9.18 52.40
C ASP A 1141 8.67 -8.09 52.12
N LEU A 1142 9.10 -6.83 52.01
CA LEU A 1142 8.22 -5.71 51.62
C LEU A 1142 7.60 -5.94 50.24
N TRP A 1143 8.37 -6.49 49.30
CA TRP A 1143 7.85 -6.80 47.97
C TRP A 1143 6.84 -7.96 48.01
N LYS A 1144 7.11 -9.01 48.79
CA LYS A 1144 6.17 -10.13 48.96
C LYS A 1144 4.84 -9.67 49.57
N GLU A 1145 4.87 -8.75 50.54
CA GLU A 1145 3.67 -8.16 51.15
C GLU A 1145 2.83 -7.36 50.15
N ASP A 1146 3.48 -6.52 49.33
CA ASP A 1146 2.78 -5.76 48.28
C ASP A 1146 2.14 -6.66 47.22
N LEU A 1147 2.86 -7.72 46.79
CA LEU A 1147 2.34 -8.69 45.82
C LEU A 1147 1.14 -9.46 46.38
N ALA A 1148 1.16 -9.83 47.66
CA ALA A 1148 0.04 -10.48 48.32
C ALA A 1148 -1.19 -9.57 48.39
N ALA A 1149 -1.02 -8.33 48.85
CA ALA A 1149 -2.11 -7.34 48.92
C ALA A 1149 -2.71 -7.04 47.54
N PHE A 1150 -1.88 -6.96 46.51
CA PHE A 1150 -2.32 -6.78 45.13
C PHE A 1150 -3.11 -7.99 44.60
N THR A 1151 -2.64 -9.21 44.86
CA THR A 1151 -3.29 -10.43 44.37
C THR A 1151 -4.65 -10.65 45.04
N GLU A 1152 -4.76 -10.40 46.35
CA GLU A 1152 -6.01 -10.46 47.10
C GLU A 1152 -7.06 -9.48 46.54
N GLU A 1153 -6.65 -8.23 46.31
CA GLU A 1153 -7.55 -7.21 45.75
C GLU A 1153 -7.92 -7.51 44.28
N LEU A 1154 -7.00 -8.07 43.50
CA LEU A 1154 -7.26 -8.49 42.12
C LEU A 1154 -8.37 -9.55 42.07
N GLU A 1155 -8.29 -10.57 42.93
CA GLU A 1155 -9.33 -11.60 43.04
C GLU A 1155 -10.69 -11.01 43.41
N ARG A 1156 -10.71 -10.07 44.35
CA ARG A 1156 -11.94 -9.37 44.77
C ARG A 1156 -12.57 -8.59 43.63
N VAL A 1157 -11.76 -7.90 42.81
CA VAL A 1157 -12.24 -7.13 41.64
C VAL A 1157 -12.75 -8.07 40.55
N GLU A 1158 -12.01 -9.12 40.21
CA GLU A 1158 -12.41 -10.09 39.18
C GLU A 1158 -13.70 -10.83 39.56
N GLU A 1159 -13.87 -11.17 40.84
CA GLU A 1159 -15.09 -11.80 41.32
C GLU A 1159 -16.30 -10.86 41.20
N LYS A 1160 -16.12 -9.58 41.54
CA LYS A 1160 -17.14 -8.55 41.34
C LYS A 1160 -17.51 -8.38 39.85
N ASP A 1161 -16.52 -8.42 38.96
CA ASP A 1161 -16.73 -8.36 37.51
C ASP A 1161 -17.55 -9.57 37.01
N ARG A 1162 -17.23 -10.79 37.48
CA ARG A 1162 -17.98 -12.01 37.15
C ARG A 1162 -19.43 -11.94 37.64
N GLN A 1163 -19.66 -11.42 38.84
CA GLN A 1163 -21.02 -11.26 39.38
C GLN A 1163 -21.84 -10.24 38.58
N ASN A 1164 -21.24 -9.14 38.16
CA ASN A 1164 -21.90 -8.13 37.33
C ASN A 1164 -22.23 -8.66 35.92
N ALA A 1165 -21.37 -9.50 35.34
CA ALA A 1165 -21.61 -10.12 34.03
C ALA A 1165 -22.77 -11.14 34.06
N ASN A 1166 -23.04 -11.77 35.21
CA ASN A 1166 -24.06 -12.81 35.37
C ASN A 1166 -25.44 -12.28 35.84
N MET A 1167 -25.63 -10.97 36.04
CA MET A 1167 -26.94 -10.43 36.44
C MET A 1167 -27.94 -10.45 35.26
N PRO A 1168 -29.12 -11.09 35.41
CA PRO A 1168 -30.15 -11.05 34.38
C PRO A 1168 -30.71 -9.64 34.23
N VAL A 1169 -30.85 -9.17 32.99
CA VAL A 1169 -31.49 -7.90 32.64
C VAL A 1169 -32.91 -7.88 33.23
N VAL A 1170 -33.10 -7.13 34.32
CA VAL A 1170 -34.41 -6.94 34.93
C VAL A 1170 -35.27 -6.14 33.96
N LYS A 1171 -36.16 -6.81 33.23
CA LYS A 1171 -37.22 -6.15 32.47
C LYS A 1171 -38.10 -5.38 33.46
N GLY A 1172 -38.19 -4.07 33.27
CA GLY A 1172 -39.19 -3.23 33.91
C GLY A 1172 -40.60 -3.82 33.75
N LYS A 1173 -41.40 -3.68 34.81
CA LYS A 1173 -42.77 -4.21 34.94
C LYS A 1173 -43.64 -3.87 33.71
N ALA A 1174 -43.87 -4.86 32.84
CA ALA A 1174 -45.11 -5.01 32.06
C ALA A 1174 -45.18 -6.42 31.43
N GLY A 1175 -46.23 -7.17 31.76
CA GLY A 1175 -46.72 -8.32 30.98
C GLY A 1175 -46.10 -9.69 31.29
N ARG A 1176 -46.93 -10.60 31.81
CA ARG A 1176 -46.63 -12.04 31.97
C ARG A 1176 -46.27 -12.66 30.61
N GLY A 1177 -45.06 -13.22 30.50
CA GLY A 1177 -44.61 -14.07 29.39
C GLY A 1177 -43.74 -15.21 29.91
N LYS A 1178 -44.01 -16.44 29.45
CA LYS A 1178 -43.43 -17.71 29.90
C LYS A 1178 -41.90 -17.71 30.04
N VAL A 1179 -41.42 -18.25 31.16
CA VAL A 1179 -40.01 -18.60 31.37
C VAL A 1179 -39.62 -19.72 30.40
N VAL A 1180 -38.73 -19.43 29.45
CA VAL A 1180 -38.06 -20.44 28.63
C VAL A 1180 -36.81 -20.87 29.37
N LYS A 1181 -36.71 -22.16 29.70
CA LYS A 1181 -35.50 -22.77 30.28
C LYS A 1181 -34.32 -22.60 29.33
N VAL A 1182 -33.25 -21.95 29.80
CA VAL A 1182 -31.94 -21.94 29.14
C VAL A 1182 -31.42 -23.38 29.13
N LYS A 1183 -31.17 -23.94 27.94
CA LYS A 1183 -30.50 -25.24 27.78
C LYS A 1183 -29.07 -25.11 28.31
N GLN A 1184 -28.63 -26.11 29.07
CA GLN A 1184 -27.26 -26.25 29.56
C GLN A 1184 -26.24 -26.11 28.44
N GLU A 1185 -25.16 -25.38 28.72
CA GLU A 1185 -23.98 -25.20 27.87
C GLU A 1185 -23.39 -26.56 27.46
N THR A 1186 -23.15 -26.71 26.16
CA THR A 1186 -22.48 -27.85 25.55
C THR A 1186 -21.00 -27.84 25.97
N MET A 1187 -20.50 -28.97 26.50
CA MET A 1187 -19.08 -29.13 26.84
C MET A 1187 -18.20 -29.23 25.58
N PRO A 1188 -16.92 -28.79 25.63
CA PRO A 1188 -15.97 -28.89 24.52
C PRO A 1188 -15.62 -30.34 24.16
N THR A 1189 -15.23 -30.57 22.90
CA THR A 1189 -14.86 -31.89 22.37
C THR A 1189 -13.52 -32.39 22.93
N PRO A 1190 -13.33 -33.72 23.12
CA PRO A 1190 -12.12 -34.31 23.73
C PRO A 1190 -10.83 -34.21 22.90
N GLN A 1191 -10.82 -33.52 21.76
CA GLN A 1191 -9.68 -33.45 20.84
C GLN A 1191 -8.75 -32.25 21.10
N GLY A 1192 -8.97 -31.50 22.19
CA GLY A 1192 -8.08 -30.43 22.67
C GLY A 1192 -6.94 -30.89 23.58
N LEU A 1193 -6.55 -32.17 23.52
CA LEU A 1193 -5.37 -32.73 24.18
C LEU A 1193 -4.65 -33.67 23.21
N GLN A 1194 -3.82 -33.11 22.34
CA GLN A 1194 -2.64 -33.77 21.78
C GLN A 1194 -1.55 -32.76 21.49
#